data_AF-A0A177KNL9-F1
#
_entry.id   AF-A0A177KNL9-F1
#
_cell.length_a   1.000
_cell.length_b   1.000
_cell.length_c   1.000
_cell.angle_alpha   90.00
_cell.angle_beta   90.00
_cell.angle_gamma   90.00
#
_symmetry.space_group_name_H-M   'P 1'
#
loop_
_entity.id
_entity.type
_entity.pdbx_description
1 polymer ?
#
loop_
_entity_poly.entity_id
_entity_poly.type
_entity_poly.pdbx_seq_one_letter_code
_entity_poly.pdbx_strand_id
1 'polypeptide(L)'
;MPIIKKYVLILIGLLVIVLIPRIIWGFLPKHEGDIVILDKTVPTVDRREHRGLSWLLNHYRYTGAGDENDYYGYVPEKKEARPLPDDLGDTKYIYVADTYGVYDESGERPRLVYGGLQAEEWNTIKQHISKEETTLIMEFNTLASPTSKDVQKDAAAFLHVQPTGWTGRWFDHLKKDNPEINASLVDQYEASGHDWTFEGSGFVLVHEEDARVIVLSDEAGDVLGEGISLSFTENGEAMTGLKESAAYRYWFDITAPVYPEEVIANYEWALSTAGREKLNEAGIPASFPAAVHHTNGSSHIFYFAGDYADIQSVSFVHRYAGFAKMRAALTPASVYPDEAFYWKTYVPMMKAIMELQAPEAPDKQEMAKENGLSYISKVNGDRFEVYRDGKWVSLPIKGVNLGMGKPGTFPGEAAITEEEYYRWLTKIGKMNANTIRVYTIHPPGFYNALKRYNEEHSDKPIYLFHGVWIDEGPLEETLDAFMPEITETFQKEMKTIADVIHGRANLPKKVGHSSGTYRSNVSPYVIGWIIGIEWYPYMVDNMDKKHTGMADYNGRFMKTENANPMEIWLARQMDLLMGYEADTYGWTRPMSFTNWVTTDLLDHPAEPSEQEDLASVDPNKIIEKQGPGMYASYHVYPYYPDFLNLDEKYTKYKDHRGENNNYAGYLHDLRAAHDMPVLIAEFGIPGSRGMAHRNTYGWNQGFISEKQQGNMLVRLYDDILEEGMMGGLVFTWQDEWFKRTWNTMELDDPDRRPYWSNTETNEQQFGLMSFDRLKVKTDGKTEDWKDETPLYEEENQSLNKLFVTHDERHLYVRMDVKDAFNGRTPMLFFDVNPLIGSKNPRVANGVSFNESNADYVVKFDGKESSQLLVDAYYDIFLYQYGFKLHMIEPKPAQPVNNGGVFNPIRFALNKEMIRPDTNETLPFEYYETGKLRFGNSNPEAKEYDSLADYYYDEQNGVFEIRIPWLLLNVKDPSTLLAAGDLFKVGMNAEETIKGIGVSAALIEDDGTIQTLPKSSNGVIKNVETYTWAKWNEPQYIERLKQSYDMIKKRFGIEDK
;
A
#
# COMPACT_ATOMS: atom_id res chain seq x y z
N MET A 1 -60.80 -7.68 64.38
CA MET A 1 -59.49 -8.35 64.22
C MET A 1 -59.16 -8.94 62.82
N PRO A 2 -60.11 -9.37 61.94
CA PRO A 2 -59.74 -10.02 60.66
C PRO A 2 -59.30 -9.04 59.54
N ILE A 3 -59.71 -7.77 59.61
CA ILE A 3 -59.33 -6.74 58.63
C ILE A 3 -57.85 -6.36 58.76
N ILE A 4 -57.33 -6.25 60.00
CA ILE A 4 -55.93 -5.93 60.28
C ILE A 4 -55.00 -7.05 59.77
N LYS A 5 -55.37 -8.33 59.93
CA LYS A 5 -54.59 -9.46 59.39
C LYS A 5 -54.48 -9.43 57.86
N LYS A 6 -55.55 -9.04 57.14
CA LYS A 6 -55.53 -8.92 55.68
C LYS A 6 -54.59 -7.80 55.22
N TYR A 7 -54.63 -6.64 55.89
CA TYR A 7 -53.70 -5.55 55.58
C TYR A 7 -52.26 -5.88 55.95
N VAL A 8 -52.01 -6.59 57.06
CA VAL A 8 -50.67 -7.05 57.43
C VAL A 8 -50.13 -8.07 56.42
N LEU A 9 -50.94 -9.00 55.92
CA LEU A 9 -50.53 -9.94 54.87
C LEU A 9 -50.25 -9.26 53.53
N ILE A 10 -51.05 -8.24 53.16
CA ILE A 10 -50.78 -7.40 51.98
C ILE A 10 -49.48 -6.61 52.17
N LEU A 11 -49.25 -6.05 53.36
CA LEU A 11 -48.02 -5.32 53.68
C LEU A 11 -46.78 -6.24 53.63
N ILE A 12 -46.88 -7.46 54.16
CA ILE A 12 -45.82 -8.47 54.08
C ILE A 12 -45.59 -8.91 52.63
N GLY A 13 -46.64 -9.11 51.83
CA GLY A 13 -46.53 -9.43 50.41
C GLY A 13 -45.83 -8.32 49.62
N LEU A 14 -46.20 -7.06 49.86
CA LEU A 14 -45.52 -5.89 49.28
C LEU A 14 -44.06 -5.79 49.74
N LEU A 15 -43.78 -6.05 51.02
CA LEU A 15 -42.41 -6.07 51.55
C LEU A 15 -41.56 -7.16 50.86
N VAL A 16 -42.13 -8.35 50.65
CA VAL A 16 -41.46 -9.46 49.95
C VAL A 16 -41.18 -9.11 48.49
N ILE A 17 -42.14 -8.48 47.78
CA ILE A 17 -41.94 -8.03 46.40
C ILE A 17 -40.79 -7.01 46.31
N VAL A 18 -40.67 -6.10 47.28
CA VAL A 18 -39.57 -5.12 47.33
C VAL A 18 -38.25 -5.80 47.71
N LEU A 19 -38.23 -6.76 48.63
CA LEU A 19 -37.00 -7.40 49.09
C LEU A 19 -36.44 -8.47 48.14
N ILE A 20 -37.28 -9.16 47.35
CA ILE A 20 -36.84 -10.22 46.44
C ILE A 20 -35.76 -9.75 45.45
N PRO A 21 -35.92 -8.65 44.69
CA PRO A 21 -34.88 -8.18 43.77
C PRO A 21 -33.55 -7.84 44.46
N ARG A 22 -33.62 -7.35 45.71
CA ARG A 22 -32.43 -7.06 46.52
C ARG A 22 -31.71 -8.34 46.99
N ILE A 23 -32.47 -9.40 47.25
CA ILE A 23 -31.94 -10.73 47.58
C ILE A 23 -31.32 -11.37 46.34
N ILE A 24 -32.01 -11.35 45.19
CA ILE A 24 -31.51 -11.89 43.92
C ILE A 24 -30.19 -11.21 43.53
N TRP A 25 -30.12 -9.89 43.66
CA TRP A 25 -28.87 -9.15 43.42
C TRP A 25 -27.71 -9.65 44.30
N GLY A 26 -27.99 -10.02 45.55
CA GLY A 26 -26.99 -10.59 46.47
C GLY A 26 -26.43 -11.95 46.05
N PHE A 27 -27.09 -12.65 45.12
CA PHE A 27 -26.64 -13.92 44.55
C PHE A 27 -25.93 -13.80 43.20
N LEU A 28 -25.84 -12.59 42.61
CA LEU A 28 -25.02 -12.37 41.42
C LEU A 28 -23.55 -12.67 41.74
N PRO A 29 -22.74 -13.16 40.78
CA PRO A 29 -21.30 -13.33 40.94
C PRO A 29 -20.63 -12.03 41.42
N LYS A 30 -19.51 -12.14 42.14
CA LYS A 30 -18.74 -11.00 42.63
C LYS A 30 -17.40 -10.99 41.90
N HIS A 31 -17.03 -9.84 41.36
CA HIS A 31 -15.80 -9.61 40.60
C HIS A 31 -14.95 -8.60 41.40
N GLU A 32 -13.81 -9.03 41.97
CA GLU A 32 -12.92 -8.20 42.80
C GLU A 32 -11.57 -8.03 42.08
N GLY A 33 -11.09 -6.79 41.94
CA GLY A 33 -9.76 -6.51 41.37
C GLY A 33 -9.63 -6.79 39.87
N ASP A 34 -10.74 -7.01 39.17
CA ASP A 34 -10.77 -7.39 37.75
C ASP A 34 -10.73 -6.17 36.79
N ILE A 35 -10.75 -4.92 37.30
CA ILE A 35 -10.94 -3.71 36.48
C ILE A 35 -9.95 -2.60 36.81
N VAL A 36 -9.45 -1.95 35.76
CA VAL A 36 -8.64 -0.73 35.79
C VAL A 36 -9.40 0.37 35.04
N ILE A 37 -9.55 1.54 35.68
CA ILE A 37 -10.16 2.73 35.06
C ILE A 37 -9.10 3.83 34.96
N LEU A 38 -8.83 4.30 33.73
CA LEU A 38 -7.96 5.44 33.43
C LEU A 38 -8.79 6.63 32.98
N ASP A 39 -8.76 7.71 33.74
CA ASP A 39 -9.46 8.97 33.44
C ASP A 39 -8.67 10.17 33.99
N LYS A 40 -8.51 11.22 33.19
CA LYS A 40 -7.70 12.40 33.52
C LYS A 40 -8.50 13.68 33.67
N THR A 41 -9.82 13.67 33.45
CA THR A 41 -10.60 14.89 33.19
C THR A 41 -11.44 15.34 34.39
N VAL A 42 -11.52 14.58 35.50
CA VAL A 42 -12.31 14.95 36.69
C VAL A 42 -11.90 16.30 37.29
N PRO A 43 -12.68 17.37 37.16
CA PRO A 43 -12.27 18.69 37.65
C PRO A 43 -12.81 18.99 39.06
N THR A 44 -13.82 18.25 39.54
CA THR A 44 -14.50 18.56 40.82
C THR A 44 -14.84 17.32 41.66
N VAL A 45 -15.05 17.53 42.97
CA VAL A 45 -15.37 16.48 43.97
C VAL A 45 -16.70 15.75 43.68
N ASP A 46 -17.55 16.29 42.79
CA ASP A 46 -18.86 15.70 42.50
C ASP A 46 -18.82 14.47 41.56
N ARG A 47 -17.67 14.24 40.91
CA ARG A 47 -17.38 13.10 40.00
C ARG A 47 -18.52 12.81 39.01
N ARG A 48 -19.13 13.86 38.44
CA ARG A 48 -20.34 13.76 37.61
C ARG A 48 -20.22 12.76 36.44
N GLU A 49 -19.15 12.85 35.64
CA GLU A 49 -18.89 11.99 34.46
C GLU A 49 -18.75 10.50 34.82
N HIS A 50 -18.35 10.17 36.06
CA HIS A 50 -18.14 8.79 36.49
C HIS A 50 -19.37 8.08 37.06
N ARG A 51 -20.47 8.80 37.27
CA ARG A 51 -21.61 8.26 38.01
C ARG A 51 -22.31 7.14 37.25
N GLY A 52 -22.38 7.23 35.92
CA GLY A 52 -22.94 6.20 35.06
C GLY A 52 -22.15 4.89 35.16
N LEU A 53 -20.90 4.91 34.71
CA LEU A 53 -20.02 3.73 34.74
C LEU A 53 -19.91 3.11 36.13
N SER A 54 -19.67 3.93 37.17
CA SER A 54 -19.60 3.45 38.55
C SER A 54 -20.90 2.80 39.02
N TRP A 55 -22.06 3.37 38.65
CA TRP A 55 -23.35 2.77 38.96
C TRP A 55 -23.52 1.41 38.28
N LEU A 56 -23.15 1.31 37.00
CA LEU A 56 -23.27 0.09 36.20
C LEU A 56 -22.40 -1.04 36.78
N LEU A 57 -21.13 -0.75 37.05
CA LEU A 57 -20.18 -1.70 37.63
C LEU A 57 -20.67 -2.21 38.99
N ASN A 58 -21.13 -1.30 39.85
CA ASN A 58 -21.71 -1.65 41.14
C ASN A 58 -23.03 -2.43 41.00
N HIS A 59 -23.86 -2.15 39.98
CA HIS A 59 -25.08 -2.88 39.70
C HIS A 59 -24.80 -4.35 39.32
N TYR A 60 -23.73 -4.60 38.58
CA TYR A 60 -23.30 -5.95 38.17
C TYR A 60 -22.26 -6.60 39.10
N ARG A 61 -22.02 -6.02 40.29
CA ARG A 61 -21.14 -6.56 41.35
C ARG A 61 -19.66 -6.67 40.97
N TYR A 62 -19.17 -5.76 40.14
CA TYR A 62 -17.74 -5.43 40.06
C TYR A 62 -17.40 -4.55 41.26
N THR A 63 -16.87 -5.16 42.32
CA THR A 63 -16.63 -4.50 43.61
C THR A 63 -15.23 -3.92 43.69
N GLY A 64 -15.13 -2.64 44.07
CA GLY A 64 -13.91 -1.82 44.00
C GLY A 64 -14.01 -0.72 42.95
N ALA A 65 -14.86 -0.93 41.94
CA ALA A 65 -15.16 0.02 40.87
C ALA A 65 -15.68 1.38 41.41
N GLY A 66 -14.85 2.41 41.27
CA GLY A 66 -15.11 3.78 41.72
C GLY A 66 -14.54 4.16 43.10
N ASP A 67 -13.92 3.22 43.83
CA ASP A 67 -13.11 3.53 45.01
C ASP A 67 -11.70 4.01 44.59
N GLU A 68 -10.96 4.72 45.47
CA GLU A 68 -9.63 5.31 45.15
C GLU A 68 -8.60 4.31 44.59
N ASN A 69 -8.79 2.99 44.76
CA ASN A 69 -7.77 1.98 44.47
C ASN A 69 -7.72 1.52 43.00
N ASP A 70 -8.83 1.54 42.26
CA ASP A 70 -8.94 0.98 40.89
C ASP A 70 -8.96 2.08 39.81
N TYR A 71 -8.81 3.34 40.25
CA TYR A 71 -8.81 4.55 39.42
C TYR A 71 -7.40 5.15 39.30
N TYR A 72 -7.01 5.50 38.08
CA TYR A 72 -5.75 6.13 37.73
C TYR A 72 -5.99 7.40 36.91
N GLY A 73 -5.20 8.43 37.16
CA GLY A 73 -5.32 9.77 36.58
C GLY A 73 -5.54 10.86 37.64
N TYR A 74 -6.34 11.90 37.36
CA TYR A 74 -6.41 13.08 38.24
C TYR A 74 -7.31 12.87 39.47
N VAL A 75 -6.83 13.21 40.67
CA VAL A 75 -7.58 13.09 41.94
C VAL A 75 -7.91 14.49 42.50
N PRO A 76 -9.14 15.00 42.31
CA PRO A 76 -9.51 16.37 42.67
C PRO A 76 -9.34 16.70 44.15
N GLU A 77 -9.60 15.73 45.03
CA GLU A 77 -9.53 15.93 46.48
C GLU A 77 -8.10 16.14 46.98
N LYS A 78 -7.11 15.57 46.27
CA LYS A 78 -5.67 15.66 46.60
C LYS A 78 -4.93 16.67 45.73
N LYS A 79 -5.55 17.13 44.62
CA LYS A 79 -4.92 17.96 43.57
C LYS A 79 -3.64 17.34 43.00
N GLU A 80 -3.59 16.00 42.93
CA GLU A 80 -2.45 15.22 42.45
C GLU A 80 -2.92 14.20 41.41
N ALA A 81 -2.02 13.78 40.52
CA ALA A 81 -2.26 12.70 39.57
C ALA A 81 -1.70 11.38 40.09
N ARG A 82 -2.46 10.29 39.93
CA ARG A 82 -2.03 8.92 40.21
C ARG A 82 -1.67 8.23 38.88
N PRO A 83 -0.40 7.95 38.59
CA PRO A 83 0.00 7.31 37.34
C PRO A 83 -0.47 5.85 37.28
N LEU A 84 -0.71 5.35 36.06
CA LEU A 84 -0.92 3.93 35.80
C LEU A 84 0.37 3.15 36.20
N PRO A 85 0.27 2.02 36.91
CA PRO A 85 1.44 1.22 37.27
C PRO A 85 1.99 0.47 36.05
N ASP A 86 3.28 0.13 36.07
CA ASP A 86 3.95 -0.58 34.96
C ASP A 86 3.48 -2.05 34.79
N ASP A 87 2.72 -2.57 35.75
CA ASP A 87 2.17 -3.93 35.77
C ASP A 87 0.70 -3.86 36.25
N LEU A 88 -0.20 -4.43 35.45
CA LEU A 88 -1.64 -4.47 35.71
C LEU A 88 -2.08 -5.81 36.34
N GLY A 89 -1.16 -6.73 36.65
CA GLY A 89 -1.47 -7.99 37.33
C GLY A 89 -2.47 -8.86 36.56
N ASP A 90 -3.50 -9.38 37.24
CA ASP A 90 -4.54 -10.24 36.63
C ASP A 90 -5.74 -9.43 36.09
N THR A 91 -5.55 -8.17 35.72
CA THR A 91 -6.63 -7.29 35.25
C THR A 91 -7.34 -7.88 34.03
N LYS A 92 -8.68 -7.97 34.09
CA LYS A 92 -9.50 -8.51 32.99
C LYS A 92 -10.20 -7.44 32.17
N TYR A 93 -10.40 -6.26 32.74
CA TYR A 93 -11.08 -5.14 32.10
C TYR A 93 -10.24 -3.88 32.25
N ILE A 94 -9.95 -3.22 31.13
CA ILE A 94 -9.31 -1.90 31.10
C ILE A 94 -10.31 -0.95 30.47
N TYR A 95 -10.67 0.11 31.20
CA TYR A 95 -11.56 1.15 30.71
C TYR A 95 -10.82 2.47 30.68
N VAL A 96 -10.64 3.04 29.49
CA VAL A 96 -10.05 4.36 29.29
C VAL A 96 -11.18 5.32 28.92
N ALA A 97 -11.58 6.16 29.88
CA ALA A 97 -12.73 7.05 29.77
C ALA A 97 -12.35 8.35 29.05
N ASP A 98 -12.07 9.44 29.77
CA ASP A 98 -11.61 10.71 29.18
C ASP A 98 -10.15 10.98 29.56
N THR A 99 -9.29 11.30 28.58
CA THR A 99 -7.89 11.66 28.84
C THR A 99 -7.54 13.12 28.57
N TYR A 100 -8.48 13.97 28.16
CA TYR A 100 -8.27 15.38 27.80
C TYR A 100 -7.53 16.17 28.89
N GLY A 101 -7.90 15.95 30.15
CA GLY A 101 -7.18 16.49 31.28
C GLY A 101 -7.78 17.72 31.93
N VAL A 102 -7.12 18.18 32.99
CA VAL A 102 -7.54 19.32 33.81
C VAL A 102 -6.76 20.57 33.43
N TYR A 103 -7.47 21.69 33.25
CA TYR A 103 -6.89 23.00 32.91
C TYR A 103 -7.05 23.99 34.07
N ASP A 104 -6.04 24.84 34.26
CA ASP A 104 -6.10 26.00 35.14
C ASP A 104 -6.63 27.21 34.35
N GLU A 105 -7.84 27.65 34.71
CA GLU A 105 -8.56 28.76 34.06
C GLU A 105 -8.30 30.13 34.72
N SER A 106 -7.39 30.22 35.69
CA SER A 106 -7.16 31.47 36.44
C SER A 106 -6.36 32.55 35.69
N GLY A 107 -5.95 32.32 34.44
CA GLY A 107 -5.22 33.25 33.57
C GLY A 107 -5.96 33.64 32.28
N GLU A 108 -5.38 34.51 31.45
CA GLU A 108 -5.96 34.95 30.16
C GLU A 108 -6.15 33.82 29.13
N ARG A 109 -5.47 32.68 29.31
CA ARG A 109 -5.65 31.44 28.54
C ARG A 109 -5.59 30.22 29.47
N PRO A 110 -6.43 29.19 29.27
CA PRO A 110 -6.37 27.96 30.04
C PRO A 110 -5.00 27.29 29.91
N ARG A 111 -4.42 26.82 31.02
CA ARG A 111 -3.13 26.09 31.03
C ARG A 111 -3.34 24.64 31.47
N LEU A 112 -2.89 23.67 30.66
CA LEU A 112 -2.96 22.25 31.01
C LEU A 112 -2.19 21.95 32.30
N VAL A 113 -2.85 21.32 33.26
CA VAL A 113 -2.28 20.85 34.53
C VAL A 113 -1.83 19.38 34.39
N TYR A 114 -2.69 18.52 33.85
CA TYR A 114 -2.45 17.09 33.63
C TYR A 114 -3.45 16.55 32.62
N GLY A 115 -3.02 15.80 31.60
CA GLY A 115 -3.88 15.28 30.53
C GLY A 115 -3.08 14.53 29.46
N GLY A 116 -3.78 13.95 28.50
CA GLY A 116 -3.29 13.16 27.37
C GLY A 116 -2.91 11.74 27.78
N LEU A 117 -3.25 10.76 26.95
CA LEU A 117 -2.73 9.40 27.07
C LEU A 117 -1.21 9.42 26.87
N GLN A 118 -0.47 8.99 27.89
CA GLN A 118 1.00 9.01 27.85
C GLN A 118 1.53 7.73 27.18
N ALA A 119 2.73 7.81 26.60
CA ALA A 119 3.34 6.69 25.88
C ALA A 119 3.60 5.48 26.80
N GLU A 120 4.03 5.72 28.04
CA GLU A 120 4.27 4.68 29.04
C GLU A 120 2.98 3.96 29.45
N GLU A 121 1.90 4.72 29.64
CA GLU A 121 0.58 4.17 29.97
C GLU A 121 0.05 3.31 28.81
N TRP A 122 0.13 3.84 27.58
CA TRP A 122 -0.30 3.11 26.39
C TRP A 122 0.51 1.83 26.15
N ASN A 123 1.82 1.90 26.34
CA ASN A 123 2.68 0.72 26.24
C ASN A 123 2.35 -0.34 27.29
N THR A 124 2.02 0.07 28.52
CA THR A 124 1.60 -0.83 29.58
C THR A 124 0.31 -1.56 29.20
N ILE A 125 -0.70 -0.82 28.72
CA ILE A 125 -1.98 -1.40 28.26
C ILE A 125 -1.75 -2.41 27.13
N LYS A 126 -0.98 -2.04 26.09
CA LYS A 126 -0.65 -2.96 24.99
C LYS A 126 0.08 -4.21 25.44
N GLN A 127 1.05 -4.06 26.35
CA GLN A 127 1.81 -5.20 26.88
C GLN A 127 0.93 -6.16 27.66
N HIS A 128 0.03 -5.63 28.49
CA HIS A 128 -0.93 -6.42 29.24
C HIS A 128 -1.85 -7.21 28.32
N ILE A 129 -2.48 -6.54 27.34
CA ILE A 129 -3.36 -7.16 26.35
C ILE A 129 -2.67 -8.28 25.55
N SER A 130 -1.38 -8.13 25.26
CA SER A 130 -0.61 -9.13 24.52
C SER A 130 -0.25 -10.39 25.35
N LYS A 131 -0.40 -10.33 26.68
CA LYS A 131 -0.02 -11.40 27.61
C LYS A 131 -1.23 -12.09 28.21
N GLU A 132 -2.23 -11.31 28.58
CA GLU A 132 -3.39 -11.75 29.37
C GLU A 132 -4.69 -11.55 28.58
N GLU A 133 -5.67 -12.43 28.83
CA GLU A 133 -7.05 -12.29 28.34
C GLU A 133 -7.69 -11.03 28.96
N THR A 134 -7.81 -9.97 28.17
CA THR A 134 -8.28 -8.67 28.64
C THR A 134 -9.32 -8.09 27.69
N THR A 135 -10.35 -7.45 28.24
CA THR A 135 -11.25 -6.58 27.48
C THR A 135 -10.83 -5.12 27.67
N LEU A 136 -10.38 -4.48 26.59
CA LEU A 136 -10.09 -3.05 26.54
C LEU A 136 -11.30 -2.30 25.98
N ILE A 137 -11.73 -1.25 26.66
CA ILE A 137 -12.74 -0.30 26.20
C ILE A 137 -12.12 1.10 26.26
N MET A 138 -12.05 1.78 25.13
CA MET A 138 -11.61 3.17 25.04
C MET A 138 -12.77 4.03 24.53
N GLU A 139 -13.01 5.19 25.14
CA GLU A 139 -14.10 6.09 24.75
C GLU A 139 -13.60 7.36 24.05
N PHE A 140 -14.57 8.20 23.68
CA PHE A 140 -14.38 9.56 23.17
C PHE A 140 -13.34 10.34 23.99
N ASN A 141 -12.61 11.24 23.32
CA ASN A 141 -11.61 12.14 23.94
C ASN A 141 -10.31 11.45 24.44
N THR A 142 -10.13 10.16 24.17
CA THR A 142 -8.86 9.44 24.45
C THR A 142 -7.78 9.69 23.39
N LEU A 143 -8.20 9.87 22.14
CA LEU A 143 -7.34 10.14 21.00
C LEU A 143 -7.10 11.64 20.78
N ALA A 144 -7.90 12.52 21.40
CA ALA A 144 -7.83 13.97 21.21
C ALA A 144 -6.59 14.60 21.89
N SER A 145 -6.27 15.84 21.50
CA SER A 145 -5.28 16.66 22.22
C SER A 145 -5.70 16.79 23.69
N PRO A 146 -4.79 16.60 24.67
CA PRO A 146 -3.33 16.74 24.59
C PRO A 146 -2.56 15.42 24.46
N THR A 147 -3.19 14.32 24.01
CA THR A 147 -2.46 13.10 23.61
C THR A 147 -1.50 13.43 22.46
N SER A 148 -0.24 12.99 22.57
CA SER A 148 0.77 13.28 21.53
C SER A 148 0.42 12.60 20.21
N LYS A 149 0.76 13.21 19.07
CA LYS A 149 0.44 12.66 17.74
C LYS A 149 1.00 11.25 17.49
N ASP A 150 2.16 10.91 18.05
CA ASP A 150 2.71 9.55 17.94
C ASP A 150 1.87 8.52 18.72
N VAL A 151 1.45 8.85 19.95
CA VAL A 151 0.57 7.98 20.76
C VAL A 151 -0.83 7.90 20.16
N GLN A 152 -1.37 9.02 19.67
CA GLN A 152 -2.66 9.05 18.97
C GLN A 152 -2.66 8.11 17.78
N LYS A 153 -1.65 8.17 16.91
CA LYS A 153 -1.55 7.30 15.72
C LYS A 153 -1.41 5.83 16.09
N ASP A 154 -0.58 5.52 17.10
CA ASP A 154 -0.37 4.15 17.57
C ASP A 154 -1.63 3.57 18.25
N ALA A 155 -2.34 4.36 19.06
CA ALA A 155 -3.59 3.95 19.68
C ALA A 155 -4.74 3.82 18.67
N ALA A 156 -4.90 4.79 17.76
CA ALA A 156 -5.89 4.74 16.69
C ALA A 156 -5.69 3.52 15.77
N ALA A 157 -4.44 3.25 15.40
CA ALA A 157 -4.08 2.05 14.63
C ALA A 157 -4.38 0.77 15.41
N PHE A 158 -4.14 0.72 16.72
CA PHE A 158 -4.48 -0.45 17.54
C PHE A 158 -5.98 -0.66 17.71
N LEU A 159 -6.77 0.42 17.72
CA LEU A 159 -8.23 0.40 17.87
C LEU A 159 -8.98 0.21 16.53
N HIS A 160 -8.24 0.11 15.42
CA HIS A 160 -8.79 0.02 14.07
C HIS A 160 -9.73 1.19 13.70
N VAL A 161 -9.37 2.41 14.13
CA VAL A 161 -10.09 3.65 13.78
C VAL A 161 -9.16 4.73 13.25
N GLN A 162 -9.66 5.56 12.34
CA GLN A 162 -8.97 6.73 11.81
C GLN A 162 -9.70 8.01 12.25
N PRO A 163 -9.13 8.81 13.17
CA PRO A 163 -9.71 10.10 13.55
C PRO A 163 -9.76 11.05 12.35
N THR A 164 -10.93 11.64 12.07
CA THR A 164 -11.05 12.65 10.99
C THR A 164 -10.66 14.05 11.46
N GLY A 165 -10.47 14.24 12.76
CA GLY A 165 -10.28 15.56 13.38
C GLY A 165 -11.59 16.29 13.69
N TRP A 166 -12.73 15.79 13.22
CA TRP A 166 -14.04 16.35 13.54
C TRP A 166 -14.64 15.73 14.81
N THR A 167 -15.18 16.59 15.66
CA THR A 167 -16.06 16.22 16.77
C THR A 167 -17.41 16.93 16.62
N GLY A 168 -18.47 16.37 17.21
CA GLY A 168 -19.81 16.92 17.11
C GLY A 168 -20.61 16.83 18.40
N ARG A 169 -21.58 17.72 18.56
CA ARG A 169 -22.53 17.71 19.69
C ARG A 169 -23.88 18.34 19.30
N TRP A 170 -24.96 17.85 19.91
CA TRP A 170 -26.30 18.43 19.80
C TRP A 170 -26.56 19.46 20.91
N PHE A 171 -27.22 20.56 20.55
CA PHE A 171 -27.66 21.61 21.47
C PHE A 171 -29.17 21.83 21.37
N ASP A 172 -29.86 21.95 22.51
CA ASP A 172 -31.31 22.27 22.57
C ASP A 172 -31.62 23.66 22.01
N HIS A 173 -30.66 24.58 22.10
CA HIS A 173 -30.73 25.92 21.53
C HIS A 173 -29.32 26.44 21.26
N LEU A 174 -29.14 27.05 20.11
CA LEU A 174 -27.85 27.57 19.62
C LEU A 174 -27.64 29.06 19.93
N LYS A 175 -28.43 29.63 20.84
CA LYS A 175 -28.34 31.04 21.23
C LYS A 175 -27.03 31.35 21.94
N LYS A 176 -26.52 32.58 21.75
CA LYS A 176 -25.29 33.08 22.42
C LYS A 176 -25.40 33.16 23.96
N ASP A 177 -26.61 33.05 24.53
CA ASP A 177 -26.83 33.00 25.98
C ASP A 177 -26.81 31.57 26.55
N ASN A 178 -26.71 30.55 25.69
CA ASN A 178 -26.45 29.18 26.11
C ASN A 178 -25.02 29.11 26.70
N PRO A 179 -24.85 28.78 27.99
CA PRO A 179 -23.54 28.74 28.64
C PRO A 179 -22.59 27.68 28.04
N GLU A 180 -23.11 26.71 27.29
CA GLU A 180 -22.30 25.69 26.59
C GLU A 180 -21.83 26.16 25.20
N ILE A 181 -22.37 27.26 24.67
CA ILE A 181 -21.90 27.92 23.43
C ILE A 181 -20.90 29.01 23.84
N ASN A 182 -19.61 28.66 23.89
CA ASN A 182 -18.58 29.59 24.31
C ASN A 182 -18.24 30.65 23.23
N ALA A 183 -17.65 31.77 23.64
CA ALA A 183 -17.30 32.86 22.71
C ALA A 183 -16.30 32.43 21.63
N SER A 184 -15.38 31.52 21.94
CA SER A 184 -14.39 31.05 20.98
C SER A 184 -15.01 30.28 19.82
N LEU A 185 -16.04 29.47 20.08
CA LEU A 185 -16.78 28.73 19.06
C LEU A 185 -17.50 29.69 18.10
N VAL A 186 -18.12 30.73 18.66
CA VAL A 186 -18.79 31.79 17.89
C VAL A 186 -17.76 32.53 17.02
N ASP A 187 -16.63 32.93 17.60
CA ASP A 187 -15.56 33.63 16.88
C ASP A 187 -14.98 32.78 15.73
N GLN A 188 -14.79 31.47 15.95
CA GLN A 188 -14.31 30.53 14.93
C GLN A 188 -15.31 30.37 13.77
N TYR A 189 -16.60 30.30 14.08
CA TYR A 189 -17.63 30.27 13.05
C TYR A 189 -17.69 31.59 12.28
N GLU A 190 -17.67 32.73 12.97
CA GLU A 190 -17.78 34.05 12.35
C GLU A 190 -16.55 34.42 11.49
N ALA A 191 -15.39 33.82 11.78
CA ALA A 191 -14.19 33.92 10.94
C ALA A 191 -14.37 33.36 9.52
N SER A 192 -15.39 32.51 9.29
CA SER A 192 -15.75 31.99 7.95
C SER A 192 -16.51 32.99 7.08
N GLY A 193 -16.81 34.19 7.60
CA GLY A 193 -17.54 35.25 6.88
C GLY A 193 -19.06 35.22 7.06
N HIS A 194 -19.57 34.47 8.05
CA HIS A 194 -21.00 34.37 8.39
C HIS A 194 -21.27 34.89 9.80
N ASP A 195 -22.45 35.46 10.07
CA ASP A 195 -22.83 35.90 11.42
C ASP A 195 -23.52 34.77 12.21
N TRP A 196 -23.18 34.59 13.49
CA TRP A 196 -23.86 33.61 14.34
C TRP A 196 -25.24 34.15 14.75
N THR A 197 -26.28 33.69 14.03
CA THR A 197 -27.67 34.19 14.15
C THR A 197 -28.67 33.09 14.50
N PHE A 198 -28.19 31.92 14.94
CA PHE A 198 -29.02 30.76 15.27
C PHE A 198 -29.81 30.95 16.57
N GLU A 199 -31.10 30.58 16.55
CA GLU A 199 -31.95 30.57 17.75
C GLU A 199 -32.43 29.18 18.15
N GLY A 200 -32.67 28.31 17.17
CA GLY A 200 -33.20 26.96 17.33
C GLY A 200 -32.17 25.91 17.76
N SER A 201 -32.56 24.65 17.68
CA SER A 201 -31.73 23.49 18.05
C SER A 201 -30.86 23.02 16.88
N GLY A 202 -29.84 22.22 17.16
CA GLY A 202 -29.00 21.68 16.09
C GLY A 202 -27.68 21.07 16.52
N PHE A 203 -26.90 20.65 15.54
CA PHE A 203 -25.53 20.19 15.75
C PHE A 203 -24.51 21.30 15.54
N VAL A 204 -23.49 21.29 16.38
CA VAL A 204 -22.24 22.02 16.14
C VAL A 204 -21.14 20.98 15.94
N LEU A 205 -20.41 21.08 14.82
CA LEU A 205 -19.25 20.26 14.49
C LEU A 205 -18.01 21.13 14.48
N VAL A 206 -16.93 20.66 15.10
CA VAL A 206 -15.68 21.41 15.25
C VAL A 206 -14.52 20.53 14.77
N HIS A 207 -13.64 21.12 13.96
CA HIS A 207 -12.42 20.44 13.51
C HIS A 207 -11.21 20.92 14.32
N GLU A 208 -10.52 19.98 14.97
CA GLU A 208 -9.48 20.28 15.97
C GLU A 208 -8.25 21.00 15.39
N GLU A 209 -7.85 20.73 14.14
CA GLU A 209 -6.56 21.19 13.59
C GLU A 209 -6.63 22.54 12.87
N ASP A 210 -7.75 22.83 12.19
CA ASP A 210 -7.91 24.03 11.36
C ASP A 210 -9.00 24.98 11.87
N ALA A 211 -9.59 24.67 13.04
CA ALA A 211 -10.58 25.48 13.74
C ALA A 211 -11.84 25.80 12.91
N ARG A 212 -12.19 24.95 11.93
CA ARG A 212 -13.46 25.07 11.20
C ARG A 212 -14.64 24.64 12.08
N VAL A 213 -15.74 25.39 11.97
CA VAL A 213 -17.00 25.11 12.67
C VAL A 213 -18.13 24.99 11.66
N ILE A 214 -18.92 23.93 11.76
CA ILE A 214 -20.11 23.70 10.94
C ILE A 214 -21.33 23.63 11.85
N VAL A 215 -22.41 24.31 11.47
CA VAL A 215 -23.68 24.29 12.19
C VAL A 215 -24.77 23.71 11.31
N LEU A 216 -25.45 22.68 11.82
CA LEU A 216 -26.65 22.10 11.22
C LEU A 216 -27.85 22.49 12.08
N SER A 217 -28.68 23.41 11.60
CA SER A 217 -29.78 24.02 12.38
C SER A 217 -31.15 23.48 11.95
N ASP A 218 -32.03 23.26 12.93
CA ASP A 218 -33.42 22.88 12.69
C ASP A 218 -34.23 23.99 12.00
N GLU A 219 -34.01 25.25 12.37
CA GLU A 219 -34.63 26.44 11.78
C GLU A 219 -34.24 26.63 10.32
N ALA A 220 -32.99 26.28 9.98
CA ALA A 220 -32.49 26.26 8.60
C ALA A 220 -33.00 25.04 7.81
N GLY A 221 -33.67 24.08 8.47
CA GLY A 221 -34.15 22.85 7.86
C GLY A 221 -33.06 21.83 7.56
N ASP A 222 -31.89 21.91 8.21
CA ASP A 222 -30.78 20.97 8.00
C ASP A 222 -31.03 19.61 8.69
N VAL A 223 -31.67 19.64 9.86
CA VAL A 223 -31.95 18.48 10.71
C VAL A 223 -33.45 18.21 10.82
N LEU A 224 -33.81 16.93 10.93
CA LEU A 224 -35.18 16.41 10.94
C LEU A 224 -35.51 15.66 12.24
N GLY A 225 -34.55 15.52 13.16
CA GLY A 225 -34.70 14.81 14.43
C GLY A 225 -33.83 15.43 15.53
N GLU A 226 -34.11 15.04 16.78
CA GLU A 226 -33.42 15.54 17.96
C GLU A 226 -32.24 14.60 18.30
N GLY A 227 -31.00 15.03 18.02
CA GLY A 227 -29.79 14.23 18.29
C GLY A 227 -29.47 13.17 17.23
N ILE A 228 -28.43 12.38 17.51
CA ILE A 228 -27.90 11.33 16.63
C ILE A 228 -28.23 9.96 17.22
N SER A 229 -28.49 8.95 16.40
CA SER A 229 -28.84 7.60 16.87
C SER A 229 -27.79 6.59 16.46
N LEU A 230 -27.70 5.46 17.15
CA LEU A 230 -26.87 4.32 16.80
C LEU A 230 -27.73 3.31 16.06
N SER A 231 -27.31 2.91 14.87
CA SER A 231 -27.81 1.73 14.17
C SER A 231 -26.79 0.62 14.31
N PHE A 232 -27.18 -0.49 14.93
CA PHE A 232 -26.30 -1.64 15.13
C PHE A 232 -26.16 -2.44 13.83
N THR A 233 -24.96 -2.91 13.55
CA THR A 233 -24.71 -3.81 12.41
C THR A 233 -25.19 -5.23 12.74
N GLU A 234 -25.17 -6.15 11.77
CA GLU A 234 -25.52 -7.56 12.04
C GLU A 234 -24.62 -8.15 13.15
N ASN A 235 -23.33 -7.83 13.15
CA ASN A 235 -22.38 -8.22 14.19
C ASN A 235 -22.71 -7.57 15.54
N GLY A 236 -23.04 -6.28 15.54
CA GLY A 236 -23.45 -5.56 16.75
C GLY A 236 -24.75 -6.07 17.35
N GLU A 237 -25.76 -6.40 16.53
CA GLU A 237 -27.02 -6.99 16.98
C GLU A 237 -26.78 -8.39 17.54
N ALA A 238 -25.98 -9.21 16.88
CA ALA A 238 -25.63 -10.55 17.38
C ALA A 238 -24.91 -10.49 18.74
N MET A 239 -24.06 -9.48 18.94
CA MET A 239 -23.34 -9.26 20.19
C MET A 239 -24.22 -8.69 21.30
N THR A 240 -24.94 -7.61 21.02
CA THR A 240 -25.59 -6.78 22.06
C THR A 240 -27.10 -7.03 22.18
N GLY A 241 -27.73 -7.62 21.16
CA GLY A 241 -29.18 -7.74 21.02
C GLY A 241 -29.89 -6.41 20.72
N LEU A 242 -29.16 -5.35 20.39
CA LEU A 242 -29.71 -4.03 20.05
C LEU A 242 -29.75 -3.87 18.53
N LYS A 243 -30.80 -3.20 18.04
CA LYS A 243 -30.95 -2.82 16.62
C LYS A 243 -30.71 -1.34 16.39
N GLU A 244 -31.28 -0.54 17.28
CA GLU A 244 -31.24 0.92 17.25
C GLU A 244 -31.12 1.44 18.69
N SER A 245 -30.62 2.66 18.85
CA SER A 245 -30.59 3.36 20.14
C SER A 245 -31.66 4.43 20.26
N ALA A 246 -31.89 4.91 21.50
CA ALA A 246 -32.45 6.24 21.69
C ALA A 246 -31.49 7.32 21.14
N ALA A 247 -31.96 8.55 20.96
CA ALA A 247 -31.08 9.65 20.53
C ALA A 247 -29.98 9.92 21.56
N TYR A 248 -28.76 9.99 21.07
CA TYR A 248 -27.56 10.48 21.73
C TYR A 248 -27.36 11.96 21.38
N ARG A 249 -27.01 12.77 22.38
CA ARG A 249 -27.01 14.24 22.24
C ARG A 249 -25.72 14.89 22.73
N TYR A 250 -24.79 14.12 23.28
CA TYR A 250 -23.55 14.63 23.83
C TYR A 250 -22.40 14.56 22.81
N TRP A 251 -21.17 14.80 23.24
CA TRP A 251 -20.01 14.87 22.36
C TRP A 251 -19.66 13.50 21.74
N PHE A 252 -19.35 13.51 20.44
CA PHE A 252 -18.91 12.36 19.69
C PHE A 252 -17.77 12.67 18.72
N ASP A 253 -16.93 11.67 18.47
CA ASP A 253 -15.88 11.66 17.47
C ASP A 253 -16.45 11.26 16.11
N ILE A 254 -16.05 11.95 15.06
CA ILE A 254 -16.26 11.48 13.69
C ILE A 254 -14.99 10.73 13.27
N THR A 255 -15.11 9.42 13.14
CA THR A 255 -14.02 8.54 12.73
C THR A 255 -14.33 7.86 11.41
N ALA A 256 -13.30 7.37 10.73
CA ALA A 256 -13.46 6.36 9.67
C ALA A 256 -13.02 5.00 10.23
N PRO A 257 -13.77 3.92 9.97
CA PRO A 257 -13.33 2.60 10.38
C PRO A 257 -12.14 2.18 9.53
N VAL A 258 -11.14 1.57 10.14
CA VAL A 258 -10.09 0.87 9.39
C VAL A 258 -10.71 -0.35 8.70
N TYR A 259 -11.58 -1.07 9.42
CA TYR A 259 -12.27 -2.27 8.96
C TYR A 259 -13.79 -2.14 9.13
N PRO A 260 -14.58 -1.96 8.05
CA PRO A 260 -16.03 -1.79 8.13
C PRO A 260 -16.78 -2.96 8.81
N GLU A 261 -16.26 -4.18 8.70
CA GLU A 261 -16.82 -5.40 9.30
C GLU A 261 -16.71 -5.46 10.83
N GLU A 262 -15.78 -4.68 11.40
CA GLU A 262 -15.55 -4.55 12.85
C GLU A 262 -16.45 -3.48 13.49
N VAL A 263 -17.16 -2.70 12.67
CA VAL A 263 -18.13 -1.73 13.17
C VAL A 263 -19.32 -2.48 13.74
N ILE A 264 -19.60 -2.28 15.03
CA ILE A 264 -20.75 -2.87 15.72
C ILE A 264 -21.95 -1.91 15.78
N ALA A 265 -21.71 -0.61 15.70
CA ALA A 265 -22.77 0.39 15.55
C ALA A 265 -22.28 1.59 14.72
N ASN A 266 -23.14 2.12 13.87
CA ASN A 266 -22.93 3.36 13.13
C ASN A 266 -23.80 4.47 13.72
N TYR A 267 -23.28 5.70 13.70
CA TYR A 267 -24.05 6.91 13.93
C TYR A 267 -24.91 7.23 12.71
N GLU A 268 -26.19 7.47 12.98
CA GLU A 268 -27.22 7.83 12.02
C GLU A 268 -27.91 9.10 12.46
N TRP A 269 -27.87 10.11 11.59
CA TRP A 269 -28.47 11.42 11.79
C TRP A 269 -29.69 11.59 10.89
N ALA A 270 -30.74 12.16 11.47
CA ALA A 270 -31.94 12.53 10.73
C ALA A 270 -31.69 13.87 10.02
N LEU A 271 -31.09 13.84 8.83
CA LEU A 271 -30.77 15.05 8.04
C LEU A 271 -31.70 15.23 6.84
N SER A 272 -31.97 16.48 6.48
CA SER A 272 -32.58 16.83 5.20
C SER A 272 -31.58 16.73 4.05
N THR A 273 -32.03 16.89 2.80
CA THR A 273 -31.12 16.98 1.65
C THR A 273 -30.10 18.11 1.81
N ALA A 274 -30.52 19.27 2.33
CA ALA A 274 -29.65 20.42 2.57
C ALA A 274 -28.61 20.12 3.66
N GLY A 275 -29.00 19.45 4.75
CA GLY A 275 -28.06 19.04 5.80
C GLY A 275 -26.99 18.05 5.29
N ARG A 276 -27.38 17.11 4.41
CA ARG A 276 -26.44 16.17 3.78
C ARG A 276 -25.46 16.86 2.84
N GLU A 277 -25.91 17.86 2.07
CA GLU A 277 -25.03 18.65 1.20
C GLU A 277 -23.97 19.41 2.01
N LYS A 278 -24.35 20.05 3.13
CA LYS A 278 -23.39 20.71 4.03
C LYS A 278 -22.32 19.78 4.58
N LEU A 279 -22.68 18.54 4.95
CA LEU A 279 -21.70 17.55 5.40
C LEU A 279 -20.77 17.11 4.26
N ASN A 280 -21.32 16.86 3.07
CA ASN A 280 -20.53 16.46 1.90
C ASN A 280 -19.52 17.53 1.49
N GLU A 281 -19.89 18.82 1.51
CA GLU A 281 -18.98 19.94 1.23
C GLU A 281 -17.80 20.00 2.23
N ALA A 282 -18.04 19.56 3.46
CA ALA A 282 -17.02 19.49 4.51
C ALA A 282 -16.21 18.20 4.53
N GLY A 283 -16.54 17.22 3.68
CA GLY A 283 -15.92 15.90 3.67
C GLY A 283 -16.34 15.01 4.86
N ILE A 284 -17.46 15.29 5.52
CA ILE A 284 -17.97 14.52 6.65
C ILE A 284 -18.95 13.44 6.14
N PRO A 285 -18.72 12.16 6.45
CA PRO A 285 -19.59 11.09 5.99
C PRO A 285 -20.97 11.14 6.65
N ALA A 286 -22.01 10.79 5.89
CA ALA A 286 -23.39 10.76 6.38
C ALA A 286 -23.70 9.59 7.34
N SER A 287 -22.81 8.60 7.44
CA SER A 287 -22.83 7.53 8.44
C SER A 287 -21.39 7.17 8.76
N PHE A 288 -21.08 7.00 10.04
CA PHE A 288 -19.72 6.73 10.53
C PHE A 288 -19.78 5.90 11.82
N PRO A 289 -18.67 5.25 12.23
CA PRO A 289 -18.68 4.35 13.37
C PRO A 289 -19.04 5.07 14.67
N ALA A 290 -20.01 4.52 15.38
CA ALA A 290 -20.33 4.87 16.76
C ALA A 290 -19.62 3.94 17.75
N ALA A 291 -19.42 2.68 17.37
CA ALA A 291 -18.64 1.72 18.12
C ALA A 291 -17.96 0.70 17.20
N VAL A 292 -16.71 0.38 17.50
CA VAL A 292 -15.88 -0.59 16.78
C VAL A 292 -15.42 -1.70 17.74
N HIS A 293 -15.38 -2.93 17.25
CA HIS A 293 -14.92 -4.10 18.00
C HIS A 293 -14.03 -5.00 17.14
N HIS A 294 -12.88 -5.36 17.68
CA HIS A 294 -12.07 -6.44 17.14
C HIS A 294 -11.41 -7.26 18.26
N THR A 295 -10.70 -8.30 17.87
CA THR A 295 -9.93 -9.15 18.79
C THR A 295 -8.44 -8.99 18.57
N ASN A 296 -7.67 -9.09 19.65
CA ASN A 296 -6.21 -9.17 19.61
C ASN A 296 -5.75 -10.37 20.46
N GLY A 297 -5.42 -11.49 19.81
CA GLY A 297 -5.20 -12.76 20.51
C GLY A 297 -6.47 -13.21 21.23
N SER A 298 -6.35 -13.45 22.54
CA SER A 298 -7.49 -13.79 23.42
C SER A 298 -8.18 -12.56 24.04
N SER A 299 -7.89 -11.36 23.56
CA SER A 299 -8.40 -10.11 24.13
C SER A 299 -9.43 -9.45 23.21
N HIS A 300 -10.42 -8.77 23.80
CA HIS A 300 -11.41 -7.99 23.06
C HIS A 300 -11.09 -6.49 23.14
N ILE A 301 -11.15 -5.80 22.02
CA ILE A 301 -10.83 -4.39 21.91
C ILE A 301 -12.06 -3.64 21.43
N PHE A 302 -12.49 -2.63 22.19
CA PHE A 302 -13.62 -1.78 21.87
C PHE A 302 -13.20 -0.31 21.84
N TYR A 303 -13.70 0.40 20.84
CA TYR A 303 -13.68 1.86 20.81
C TYR A 303 -15.10 2.41 20.70
N PHE A 304 -15.45 3.33 21.59
CA PHE A 304 -16.72 4.05 21.58
C PHE A 304 -16.47 5.49 21.16
N ALA A 305 -17.03 5.89 20.02
CA ALA A 305 -16.86 7.23 19.46
C ALA A 305 -17.74 8.29 20.16
N GLY A 306 -18.28 8.01 21.35
CA GLY A 306 -19.03 8.97 22.16
C GLY A 306 -18.78 8.71 23.64
N ASP A 307 -19.00 9.73 24.45
CA ASP A 307 -19.05 9.59 25.90
C ASP A 307 -20.42 9.01 26.29
N TYR A 308 -20.53 7.69 26.20
CA TYR A 308 -21.79 6.97 26.42
C TYR A 308 -22.12 6.76 27.89
N ALA A 309 -21.13 6.92 28.76
CA ALA A 309 -21.27 6.78 30.20
C ALA A 309 -21.87 8.02 30.87
N ASP A 310 -21.79 9.20 30.24
CA ASP A 310 -22.32 10.44 30.82
C ASP A 310 -23.84 10.43 30.99
N ILE A 311 -24.27 10.85 32.19
CA ILE A 311 -25.67 11.02 32.57
C ILE A 311 -25.78 12.01 33.74
N GLN A 312 -26.71 12.97 33.64
CA GLN A 312 -26.90 14.02 34.65
C GLN A 312 -27.17 13.49 36.06
N SER A 313 -27.93 12.40 36.19
CA SER A 313 -28.18 11.76 37.49
C SER A 313 -28.48 10.27 37.37
N VAL A 314 -27.92 9.50 38.29
CA VAL A 314 -28.23 8.07 38.48
C VAL A 314 -28.93 7.85 39.80
N SER A 315 -29.80 6.85 39.87
CA SER A 315 -30.50 6.49 41.11
C SER A 315 -29.53 5.87 42.13
N PHE A 316 -29.72 6.17 43.43
CA PHE A 316 -28.99 5.48 44.50
C PHE A 316 -29.30 3.96 44.55
N VAL A 317 -30.37 3.51 43.89
CA VAL A 317 -30.83 2.11 43.86
C VAL A 317 -30.04 1.30 42.82
N HIS A 318 -28.78 0.94 43.13
CA HIS A 318 -27.95 0.06 42.29
C HIS A 318 -28.01 -1.42 42.70
N ARG A 319 -28.41 -1.73 43.95
CA ARG A 319 -28.37 -3.10 44.51
C ARG A 319 -29.64 -3.94 44.30
N TYR A 320 -30.37 -3.74 43.22
CA TYR A 320 -31.66 -4.42 42.98
C TYR A 320 -31.66 -5.09 41.61
N ALA A 321 -31.80 -6.41 41.54
CA ALA A 321 -31.82 -7.14 40.28
C ALA A 321 -32.97 -6.67 39.39
N GLY A 322 -32.71 -6.44 38.11
CA GLY A 322 -33.72 -5.99 37.14
C GLY A 322 -34.07 -4.50 37.20
N PHE A 323 -33.45 -3.71 38.08
CA PHE A 323 -33.67 -2.26 38.14
C PHE A 323 -33.31 -1.55 36.83
N ALA A 324 -32.18 -1.92 36.20
CA ALA A 324 -31.80 -1.38 34.90
C ALA A 324 -32.88 -1.64 33.82
N LYS A 325 -33.42 -2.87 33.77
CA LYS A 325 -34.51 -3.24 32.84
C LYS A 325 -35.80 -2.45 33.11
N MET A 326 -36.13 -2.22 34.38
CA MET A 326 -37.27 -1.40 34.76
C MET A 326 -37.09 0.06 34.31
N ARG A 327 -35.89 0.65 34.52
CA ARG A 327 -35.57 1.99 34.04
C ARG A 327 -35.65 2.09 32.52
N ALA A 328 -35.05 1.14 31.81
CA ALA A 328 -35.15 1.05 30.36
C ALA A 328 -36.61 1.02 29.88
N ALA A 329 -37.50 0.27 30.54
CA ALA A 329 -38.91 0.19 30.17
C ALA A 329 -39.73 1.45 30.51
N LEU A 330 -39.37 2.16 31.59
CA LEU A 330 -40.16 3.29 32.11
C LEU A 330 -39.69 4.66 31.62
N THR A 331 -38.49 4.79 31.07
CA THR A 331 -37.95 6.06 30.58
C THR A 331 -38.45 6.36 29.15
N PRO A 332 -39.33 7.35 28.93
CA PRO A 332 -39.80 7.72 27.59
C PRO A 332 -38.70 8.50 26.85
N ALA A 333 -38.29 8.02 25.67
CA ALA A 333 -37.20 8.62 24.90
C ALA A 333 -37.52 10.03 24.39
N SER A 334 -38.80 10.35 24.17
CA SER A 334 -39.25 11.68 23.74
C SER A 334 -39.24 12.75 24.83
N VAL A 335 -39.01 12.37 26.10
CA VAL A 335 -39.02 13.31 27.24
C VAL A 335 -37.66 13.35 27.93
N TYR A 336 -36.98 12.21 28.00
CA TYR A 336 -35.67 12.08 28.63
C TYR A 336 -34.72 11.32 27.68
N PRO A 337 -34.27 11.92 26.57
CA PRO A 337 -33.45 11.25 25.56
C PRO A 337 -32.13 10.73 26.14
N ASP A 338 -31.40 11.53 26.92
CA ASP A 338 -30.11 11.14 27.50
C ASP A 338 -30.27 9.97 28.50
N GLU A 339 -31.29 10.02 29.36
CA GLU A 339 -31.59 8.90 30.24
C GLU A 339 -32.02 7.65 29.44
N ALA A 340 -32.78 7.84 28.37
CA ALA A 340 -33.21 6.74 27.52
C ALA A 340 -32.02 6.10 26.81
N PHE A 341 -31.05 6.87 26.31
CA PHE A 341 -29.83 6.35 25.72
C PHE A 341 -29.03 5.53 26.73
N TYR A 342 -28.79 6.08 27.92
CA TYR A 342 -28.05 5.39 28.97
C TYR A 342 -28.73 4.06 29.37
N TRP A 343 -30.03 4.08 29.66
CA TRP A 343 -30.75 2.90 30.17
C TRP A 343 -31.12 1.88 29.09
N LYS A 344 -31.40 2.30 27.86
CA LYS A 344 -31.85 1.42 26.76
C LYS A 344 -30.72 0.98 25.83
N THR A 345 -29.60 1.72 25.78
CA THR A 345 -28.50 1.46 24.85
C THR A 345 -27.22 1.11 25.59
N TYR A 346 -26.63 2.05 26.34
CA TYR A 346 -25.31 1.87 26.97
C TYR A 346 -25.31 0.73 27.99
N VAL A 347 -26.29 0.68 28.90
CA VAL A 347 -26.34 -0.35 29.94
C VAL A 347 -26.51 -1.78 29.36
N PRO A 348 -27.42 -2.04 28.40
CA PRO A 348 -27.47 -3.34 27.72
C PRO A 348 -26.21 -3.68 26.92
N MET A 349 -25.62 -2.70 26.22
CA MET A 349 -24.39 -2.90 25.44
C MET A 349 -23.21 -3.29 26.35
N MET A 350 -22.97 -2.53 27.41
CA MET A 350 -21.91 -2.84 28.39
C MET A 350 -22.15 -4.18 29.10
N LYS A 351 -23.42 -4.53 29.39
CA LYS A 351 -23.74 -5.85 29.95
C LYS A 351 -23.33 -6.97 29.00
N ALA A 352 -23.60 -6.83 27.71
CA ALA A 352 -23.23 -7.81 26.70
C ALA A 352 -21.71 -7.95 26.59
N ILE A 353 -20.98 -6.82 26.55
CA ILE A 353 -19.51 -6.79 26.50
C ILE A 353 -18.89 -7.49 27.70
N MET A 354 -19.39 -7.21 28.91
CA MET A 354 -18.93 -7.84 30.15
C MET A 354 -19.28 -9.34 30.26
N GLU A 355 -20.17 -9.85 29.41
CA GLU A 355 -20.56 -11.25 29.36
C GLU A 355 -19.89 -12.00 28.19
N LEU A 356 -19.05 -11.33 27.40
CA LEU A 356 -18.30 -11.96 26.31
C LEU A 356 -17.35 -13.02 26.86
N GLN A 357 -17.31 -14.14 26.15
CA GLN A 357 -16.30 -15.17 26.38
C GLN A 357 -15.05 -14.78 25.61
N ALA A 358 -13.89 -15.07 26.18
CA ALA A 358 -12.61 -14.98 25.49
C ALA A 358 -12.74 -15.57 24.07
N PRO A 359 -12.18 -14.91 23.03
CA PRO A 359 -12.01 -15.55 21.74
C PRO A 359 -11.31 -16.89 21.92
N GLU A 360 -11.73 -17.92 21.18
CA GLU A 360 -10.94 -19.15 21.11
C GLU A 360 -9.53 -18.76 20.65
N ALA A 361 -8.53 -19.09 21.47
CA ALA A 361 -7.14 -18.88 21.08
C ALA A 361 -6.96 -19.56 19.72
N PRO A 362 -6.39 -18.88 18.71
CA PRO A 362 -6.19 -19.48 17.40
C PRO A 362 -5.51 -20.83 17.60
N ASP A 363 -6.06 -21.86 16.96
CA ASP A 363 -5.59 -23.24 17.09
C ASP A 363 -4.07 -23.20 16.98
N LYS A 364 -3.36 -23.68 18.02
CA LYS A 364 -1.90 -23.62 18.04
C LYS A 364 -1.42 -24.30 16.78
N GLN A 365 -0.95 -23.52 15.81
CA GLN A 365 -0.50 -24.08 14.56
C GLN A 365 0.53 -25.16 14.86
N GLU A 366 0.26 -26.34 14.33
CA GLU A 366 1.08 -27.49 14.64
C GLU A 366 2.48 -27.29 14.06
N MET A 367 3.48 -27.62 14.87
CA MET A 367 4.89 -27.51 14.49
C MET A 367 5.56 -28.84 14.74
N ALA A 368 6.46 -29.22 13.84
CA ALA A 368 7.38 -30.30 14.14
C ALA A 368 8.38 -29.83 15.21
N LYS A 369 8.80 -30.76 16.07
CA LYS A 369 9.86 -30.53 17.05
C LYS A 369 10.90 -31.63 16.93
N GLU A 370 12.14 -31.25 16.69
CA GLU A 370 13.27 -32.16 16.63
C GLU A 370 14.47 -31.53 17.33
N ASN A 371 15.20 -32.31 18.13
CA ASN A 371 16.37 -31.84 18.88
C ASN A 371 16.14 -30.57 19.72
N GLY A 372 14.90 -30.36 20.19
CA GLY A 372 14.51 -29.18 20.98
C GLY A 372 14.19 -27.93 20.15
N LEU A 373 14.27 -28.00 18.82
CA LEU A 373 13.93 -26.90 17.91
C LEU A 373 12.59 -27.15 17.23
N SER A 374 11.79 -26.09 17.10
CA SER A 374 10.51 -26.07 16.40
C SER A 374 10.70 -25.59 14.98
N TYR A 375 10.00 -26.20 14.02
CA TYR A 375 9.97 -25.78 12.63
C TYR A 375 8.68 -26.26 11.96
N ILE A 376 8.22 -25.51 10.95
CA ILE A 376 6.99 -25.80 10.20
C ILE A 376 7.25 -26.29 8.79
N SER A 377 8.48 -26.14 8.29
CA SER A 377 8.88 -26.55 6.96
C SER A 377 10.23 -27.22 6.98
N LYS A 378 10.47 -28.07 5.98
CA LYS A 378 11.77 -28.67 5.70
C LYS A 378 11.98 -28.87 4.21
N VAL A 379 13.23 -29.04 3.81
CA VAL A 379 13.61 -29.50 2.47
C VAL A 379 13.75 -31.02 2.52
N ASN A 380 13.01 -31.73 1.67
CA ASN A 380 13.08 -33.18 1.59
C ASN A 380 13.23 -33.62 0.13
N GLY A 381 14.38 -34.19 -0.22
CA GLY A 381 14.71 -34.50 -1.60
C GLY A 381 14.76 -33.23 -2.46
N ASP A 382 13.88 -33.16 -3.45
CA ASP A 382 13.80 -32.10 -4.46
C ASP A 382 12.71 -31.04 -4.18
N ARG A 383 12.09 -31.05 -2.99
CA ARG A 383 10.89 -30.23 -2.70
C ARG A 383 10.82 -29.71 -1.26
N PHE A 384 9.99 -28.69 -1.08
CA PHE A 384 9.55 -28.24 0.25
C PHE A 384 8.45 -29.14 0.77
N GLU A 385 8.49 -29.40 2.08
CA GLU A 385 7.37 -29.97 2.83
C GLU A 385 6.99 -29.01 3.96
N VAL A 386 5.69 -28.88 4.22
CA VAL A 386 5.13 -28.12 5.35
C VAL A 386 4.39 -29.06 6.29
N TYR A 387 4.48 -28.79 7.59
CA TYR A 387 3.81 -29.56 8.63
C TYR A 387 2.39 -29.04 8.83
N ARG A 388 1.39 -29.88 8.56
CA ARG A 388 -0.04 -29.60 8.73
C ARG A 388 -0.77 -30.86 9.17
N ASP A 389 -1.71 -30.73 10.09
CA ASP A 389 -2.58 -31.82 10.56
C ASP A 389 -1.81 -33.11 10.96
N GLY A 390 -0.69 -32.94 11.64
CA GLY A 390 0.16 -34.00 12.16
C GLY A 390 1.05 -34.66 11.10
N LYS A 391 1.14 -34.09 9.89
CA LYS A 391 1.80 -34.71 8.73
C LYS A 391 2.62 -33.72 7.93
N TRP A 392 3.66 -34.24 7.29
CA TRP A 392 4.41 -33.52 6.27
C TRP A 392 3.66 -33.58 4.94
N VAL A 393 3.38 -32.41 4.38
CA VAL A 393 2.69 -32.24 3.09
C VAL A 393 3.64 -31.55 2.13
N SER A 394 3.82 -32.13 0.94
CA SER A 394 4.66 -31.51 -0.10
C SER A 394 4.03 -30.20 -0.58
N LEU A 395 4.88 -29.19 -0.78
CA LEU A 395 4.51 -27.85 -1.22
C LEU A 395 5.31 -27.46 -2.47
N PRO A 396 4.78 -27.67 -3.68
CA PRO A 396 5.31 -27.04 -4.89
C PRO A 396 5.19 -25.51 -4.75
N ILE A 397 6.29 -24.79 -4.97
CA ILE A 397 6.30 -23.34 -4.74
C ILE A 397 5.56 -22.64 -5.88
N LYS A 398 4.45 -21.99 -5.51
CA LYS A 398 3.58 -21.18 -6.37
C LYS A 398 3.48 -19.80 -5.75
N GLY A 399 4.42 -18.93 -6.06
CA GLY A 399 4.49 -17.67 -5.36
C GLY A 399 4.68 -16.44 -6.20
N VAL A 400 4.75 -15.33 -5.48
CA VAL A 400 4.95 -14.00 -6.02
C VAL A 400 5.85 -13.22 -5.06
N ASN A 401 6.75 -12.42 -5.60
CA ASN A 401 7.51 -11.46 -4.81
C ASN A 401 6.61 -10.27 -4.43
N LEU A 402 6.88 -9.65 -3.30
CA LEU A 402 6.13 -8.51 -2.79
C LEU A 402 7.09 -7.43 -2.30
N GLY A 403 7.17 -6.34 -3.05
CA GLY A 403 7.95 -5.15 -2.68
C GLY A 403 7.17 -4.18 -1.79
N MET A 404 7.82 -3.08 -1.40
CA MET A 404 7.23 -1.98 -0.64
C MET A 404 6.85 -0.76 -1.50
N GLY A 405 6.96 -0.85 -2.83
CA GLY A 405 6.58 0.23 -3.72
C GLY A 405 5.06 0.40 -3.83
N LYS A 406 4.60 1.66 -3.72
CA LYS A 406 3.28 2.15 -4.14
C LYS A 406 3.41 3.57 -4.73
N PRO A 407 2.46 4.03 -5.57
CA PRO A 407 2.50 5.37 -6.13
C PRO A 407 2.59 6.46 -5.05
N GLY A 408 3.38 7.49 -5.33
CA GLY A 408 3.58 8.67 -4.49
C GLY A 408 4.63 8.54 -3.40
N THR A 409 5.24 7.37 -3.22
CA THR A 409 6.20 7.12 -2.12
C THR A 409 7.37 6.25 -2.54
N PHE A 410 8.55 6.52 -1.99
CA PHE A 410 9.67 5.59 -2.11
C PHE A 410 9.49 4.40 -1.15
N PRO A 411 10.02 3.19 -1.49
CA PRO A 411 9.91 2.02 -0.62
C PRO A 411 10.40 2.26 0.81
N GLY A 412 11.46 3.06 0.97
CA GLY A 412 12.02 3.41 2.28
C GLY A 412 11.09 4.20 3.21
N GLU A 413 9.97 4.71 2.72
CA GLU A 413 8.94 5.38 3.51
C GLU A 413 7.94 4.41 4.14
N ALA A 414 7.92 3.15 3.68
CA ALA A 414 7.13 2.08 4.28
C ALA A 414 5.61 2.41 4.35
N ALA A 415 5.08 2.98 3.27
CA ALA A 415 3.78 3.66 3.24
C ALA A 415 2.55 2.78 2.91
N ILE A 416 2.75 1.49 2.64
CA ILE A 416 1.63 0.56 2.39
C ILE A 416 0.95 0.24 3.71
N THR A 417 -0.37 0.42 3.76
CA THR A 417 -1.18 0.20 4.97
C THR A 417 -1.51 -1.27 5.19
N GLU A 418 -1.98 -1.61 6.39
CA GLU A 418 -2.43 -2.97 6.72
C GLU A 418 -3.58 -3.41 5.81
N GLU A 419 -4.53 -2.52 5.52
CA GLU A 419 -5.69 -2.80 4.66
C GLU A 419 -5.28 -3.05 3.21
N GLU A 420 -4.30 -2.29 2.72
CA GLU A 420 -3.72 -2.53 1.40
C GLU A 420 -3.06 -3.91 1.35
N TYR A 421 -2.23 -4.26 2.34
CA TYR A 421 -1.61 -5.59 2.41
C TYR A 421 -2.65 -6.70 2.52
N TYR A 422 -3.66 -6.57 3.39
CA TYR A 422 -4.69 -7.60 3.57
C TYR A 422 -5.51 -7.80 2.29
N ARG A 423 -5.88 -6.71 1.61
CA ARG A 423 -6.54 -6.77 0.30
C ARG A 423 -5.65 -7.42 -0.77
N TRP A 424 -4.36 -7.14 -0.77
CA TRP A 424 -3.40 -7.76 -1.69
C TRP A 424 -3.23 -9.25 -1.40
N LEU A 425 -2.99 -9.64 -0.14
CA LEU A 425 -2.91 -11.04 0.31
C LEU A 425 -4.18 -11.82 -0.08
N THR A 426 -5.36 -11.21 0.08
CA THR A 426 -6.62 -11.80 -0.36
C THR A 426 -6.64 -12.05 -1.87
N LYS A 427 -6.17 -11.10 -2.69
CA LYS A 427 -6.08 -11.29 -4.15
C LYS A 427 -4.99 -12.32 -4.53
N ILE A 428 -3.86 -12.36 -3.81
CA ILE A 428 -2.79 -13.35 -3.99
C ILE A 428 -3.30 -14.77 -3.68
N GLY A 429 -4.01 -14.95 -2.57
CA GLY A 429 -4.62 -16.24 -2.23
C GLY A 429 -5.69 -16.68 -3.22
N LYS A 430 -6.49 -15.74 -3.74
CA LYS A 430 -7.44 -16.01 -4.84
C LYS A 430 -6.76 -16.41 -6.15
N MET A 431 -5.46 -16.12 -6.31
CA MET A 431 -4.63 -16.57 -7.43
C MET A 431 -4.13 -18.01 -7.25
N ASN A 432 -4.48 -18.68 -6.14
CA ASN A 432 -3.93 -19.98 -5.73
C ASN A 432 -2.42 -19.95 -5.48
N ALA A 433 -1.84 -18.78 -5.22
CA ALA A 433 -0.47 -18.70 -4.73
C ALA A 433 -0.42 -19.18 -3.26
N ASN A 434 0.60 -19.97 -2.94
CA ASN A 434 0.80 -20.54 -1.61
C ASN A 434 1.98 -19.91 -0.86
N THR A 435 2.78 -19.09 -1.54
CA THR A 435 3.96 -18.43 -0.98
C THR A 435 4.10 -17.00 -1.46
N ILE A 436 4.62 -16.13 -0.60
CA ILE A 436 5.13 -14.81 -0.95
C ILE A 436 6.59 -14.70 -0.50
N ARG A 437 7.36 -13.81 -1.15
CA ARG A 437 8.68 -13.40 -0.67
C ARG A 437 8.72 -11.90 -0.46
N VAL A 438 9.29 -11.49 0.68
CA VAL A 438 9.67 -10.10 0.98
C VAL A 438 11.18 -10.01 1.17
N TYR A 439 11.77 -8.87 0.84
CA TYR A 439 13.23 -8.68 0.80
C TYR A 439 13.81 -8.17 2.12
N THR A 440 12.99 -7.45 2.88
CA THR A 440 13.37 -6.72 4.09
C THR A 440 12.18 -6.62 5.05
N ILE A 441 12.36 -5.94 6.17
CA ILE A 441 11.27 -5.66 7.13
C ILE A 441 10.25 -4.72 6.48
N HIS A 442 9.02 -5.20 6.29
CA HIS A 442 7.84 -4.38 5.95
C HIS A 442 7.24 -3.70 7.20
N PRO A 443 6.32 -2.72 7.08
CA PRO A 443 5.62 -2.13 8.22
C PRO A 443 4.92 -3.19 9.10
N PRO A 444 4.63 -2.89 10.38
CA PRO A 444 3.86 -3.79 11.25
C PRO A 444 2.55 -4.28 10.63
N GLY A 445 1.87 -3.41 9.86
CA GLY A 445 0.64 -3.75 9.13
C GLY A 445 0.80 -4.94 8.18
N PHE A 446 1.96 -5.16 7.56
CA PHE A 446 2.16 -6.36 6.73
C PHE A 446 2.03 -7.65 7.54
N TYR A 447 2.66 -7.71 8.72
CA TYR A 447 2.67 -8.90 9.57
C TYR A 447 1.32 -9.16 10.22
N ASN A 448 0.62 -8.09 10.60
CA ASN A 448 -0.76 -8.16 11.06
C ASN A 448 -1.68 -8.71 9.96
N ALA A 449 -1.60 -8.15 8.75
CA ALA A 449 -2.39 -8.58 7.61
C ALA A 449 -2.11 -10.05 7.23
N LEU A 450 -0.84 -10.49 7.25
CA LEU A 450 -0.46 -11.88 6.97
C LEU A 450 -1.03 -12.84 8.02
N LYS A 451 -0.87 -12.50 9.30
CA LYS A 451 -1.41 -13.31 10.41
C LYS A 451 -2.92 -13.42 10.28
N ARG A 452 -3.62 -12.29 10.11
CA ARG A 452 -5.07 -12.23 9.93
C ARG A 452 -5.53 -13.08 8.75
N TYR A 453 -4.94 -12.85 7.58
CA TYR A 453 -5.30 -13.59 6.36
C TYR A 453 -5.21 -15.10 6.59
N ASN A 454 -4.12 -15.58 7.21
CA ASN A 454 -3.91 -17.00 7.42
C ASN A 454 -4.79 -17.61 8.53
N GLU A 455 -5.13 -16.83 9.57
CA GLU A 455 -6.08 -17.28 10.61
C GLU A 455 -7.50 -17.43 10.03
N GLU A 456 -7.90 -16.55 9.11
CA GLU A 456 -9.19 -16.62 8.40
C GLU A 456 -9.22 -17.67 7.27
N HIS A 457 -8.06 -18.06 6.73
CA HIS A 457 -7.90 -19.01 5.62
C HIS A 457 -7.00 -20.18 6.01
N SER A 458 -7.26 -20.79 7.17
CA SER A 458 -6.42 -21.84 7.75
C SER A 458 -6.29 -23.10 6.88
N ASP A 459 -7.21 -23.35 5.96
CA ASP A 459 -7.15 -24.44 4.97
C ASP A 459 -6.13 -24.16 3.85
N LYS A 460 -5.88 -22.88 3.54
CA LYS A 460 -5.01 -22.42 2.45
C LYS A 460 -4.18 -21.19 2.86
N PRO A 461 -3.31 -21.32 3.88
CA PRO A 461 -2.47 -20.20 4.28
C PRO A 461 -1.45 -19.89 3.19
N ILE A 462 -1.08 -18.61 3.11
CA ILE A 462 0.06 -18.10 2.37
C ILE A 462 1.27 -18.13 3.29
N TYR A 463 2.33 -18.78 2.83
CA TYR A 463 3.61 -18.83 3.51
C TYR A 463 4.57 -17.73 3.07
N LEU A 464 5.53 -17.42 3.93
CA LEU A 464 6.51 -16.36 3.72
C LEU A 464 7.92 -16.94 3.56
N PHE A 465 8.58 -16.60 2.47
CA PHE A 465 10.04 -16.54 2.41
C PHE A 465 10.47 -15.15 2.85
N HIS A 466 11.30 -15.08 3.88
CA HIS A 466 11.77 -13.79 4.39
C HIS A 466 13.22 -13.57 3.99
N GLY A 467 13.47 -12.43 3.33
CA GLY A 467 14.80 -11.97 2.99
C GLY A 467 15.46 -11.20 4.11
N VAL A 468 16.77 -11.05 4.05
CA VAL A 468 17.52 -10.10 4.88
C VAL A 468 18.31 -9.25 3.91
N TRP A 469 17.92 -7.98 3.78
CA TRP A 469 18.60 -7.05 2.90
C TRP A 469 19.96 -6.63 3.47
N ILE A 470 20.93 -6.43 2.60
CA ILE A 470 22.24 -5.87 2.92
C ILE A 470 22.46 -4.62 2.07
N ASP A 471 23.03 -3.57 2.66
CA ASP A 471 23.28 -2.32 1.95
C ASP A 471 24.32 -2.50 0.84
N GLU A 472 23.93 -2.20 -0.41
CA GLU A 472 24.73 -2.39 -1.62
C GLU A 472 25.91 -1.42 -1.71
N GLY A 473 25.70 -0.14 -1.42
CA GLY A 473 26.73 0.91 -1.56
C GLY A 473 28.06 0.57 -0.87
N PRO A 474 28.09 0.22 0.43
CA PRO A 474 29.32 -0.18 1.11
C PRO A 474 30.01 -1.41 0.49
N LEU A 475 29.25 -2.36 -0.07
CA LEU A 475 29.81 -3.54 -0.75
C LEU A 475 30.54 -3.15 -2.04
N GLU A 476 29.96 -2.24 -2.83
CA GLU A 476 30.57 -1.71 -4.04
C GLU A 476 31.79 -0.81 -3.75
N GLU A 477 31.73 -0.01 -2.69
CA GLU A 477 32.80 0.93 -2.32
C GLU A 477 34.04 0.22 -1.75
N THR A 478 33.84 -0.80 -0.91
CA THR A 478 34.93 -1.48 -0.20
C THR A 478 35.44 -2.72 -0.90
N LEU A 479 34.61 -3.32 -1.78
CA LEU A 479 34.85 -4.60 -2.45
C LEU A 479 35.18 -5.74 -1.46
N ASP A 480 34.71 -5.67 -0.21
CA ASP A 480 35.01 -6.69 0.80
C ASP A 480 33.90 -6.79 1.86
N ALA A 481 33.10 -7.87 1.81
CA ALA A 481 32.02 -8.09 2.77
C ALA A 481 32.52 -8.32 4.22
N PHE A 482 33.80 -8.67 4.43
CA PHE A 482 34.37 -8.83 5.78
C PHE A 482 34.58 -7.53 6.54
N MET A 483 34.34 -6.37 5.92
CA MET A 483 34.40 -5.09 6.62
C MET A 483 33.45 -5.10 7.84
N PRO A 484 33.95 -4.76 9.06
CA PRO A 484 33.14 -4.84 10.27
C PRO A 484 31.84 -4.04 10.17
N GLU A 485 31.87 -2.84 9.58
CA GLU A 485 30.65 -2.04 9.43
C GLU A 485 29.57 -2.73 8.58
N ILE A 486 29.96 -3.50 7.57
CA ILE A 486 29.07 -4.24 6.68
C ILE A 486 28.53 -5.47 7.41
N THR A 487 29.44 -6.32 7.90
CA THR A 487 29.09 -7.59 8.54
C THR A 487 28.24 -7.37 9.80
N GLU A 488 28.63 -6.45 10.69
CA GLU A 488 27.92 -6.24 11.95
C GLU A 488 26.52 -5.61 11.72
N THR A 489 26.39 -4.72 10.73
CA THR A 489 25.09 -4.15 10.35
C THR A 489 24.15 -5.22 9.82
N PHE A 490 24.64 -6.08 8.92
CA PHE A 490 23.86 -7.18 8.36
C PHE A 490 23.44 -8.19 9.44
N GLN A 491 24.35 -8.57 10.34
CA GLN A 491 24.04 -9.46 11.46
C GLN A 491 23.02 -8.85 12.44
N LYS A 492 23.06 -7.53 12.64
CA LYS A 492 22.03 -6.84 13.42
C LYS A 492 20.67 -6.90 12.74
N GLU A 493 20.62 -6.71 11.43
CA GLU A 493 19.39 -6.81 10.65
C GLU A 493 18.79 -8.23 10.72
N MET A 494 19.62 -9.27 10.62
CA MET A 494 19.21 -10.67 10.80
C MET A 494 18.52 -10.92 12.14
N LYS A 495 19.13 -10.47 13.24
CA LYS A 495 18.55 -10.61 14.59
C LYS A 495 17.23 -9.84 14.71
N THR A 496 17.20 -8.63 14.16
CA THR A 496 16.01 -7.77 14.16
C THR A 496 14.85 -8.42 13.41
N ILE A 497 15.10 -8.97 12.23
CA ILE A 497 14.10 -9.68 11.43
C ILE A 497 13.58 -10.92 12.17
N ALA A 498 14.46 -11.71 12.80
CA ALA A 498 14.04 -12.83 13.63
C ALA A 498 13.09 -12.35 14.76
N ASP A 499 13.44 -11.26 15.46
CA ASP A 499 12.58 -10.70 16.50
C ASP A 499 11.22 -10.20 15.96
N VAL A 500 11.22 -9.63 14.74
CA VAL A 500 10.02 -9.14 14.06
C VAL A 500 9.05 -10.29 13.76
N ILE A 501 9.51 -11.36 13.10
CA ILE A 501 8.62 -12.46 12.72
C ILE A 501 8.06 -13.22 13.92
N HIS A 502 8.73 -13.15 15.08
CA HIS A 502 8.28 -13.72 16.35
C HIS A 502 7.39 -12.77 17.17
N GLY A 503 7.10 -11.56 16.66
CA GLY A 503 6.27 -10.57 17.34
C GLY A 503 6.93 -9.97 18.60
N ARG A 504 8.26 -9.87 18.63
CA ARG A 504 9.05 -9.43 19.79
C ARG A 504 9.91 -8.18 19.53
N ALA A 505 9.70 -7.47 18.42
CA ALA A 505 10.49 -6.29 18.07
C ALA A 505 9.79 -4.95 18.36
N ASN A 506 10.58 -3.92 18.67
CA ASN A 506 10.16 -2.51 18.65
C ASN A 506 11.25 -1.71 17.96
N LEU A 507 10.94 -1.17 16.78
CA LEU A 507 11.92 -0.53 15.91
C LEU A 507 11.71 0.99 15.89
N PRO A 508 12.72 1.80 16.25
CA PRO A 508 12.63 3.24 16.16
C PRO A 508 12.57 3.69 14.70
N LYS A 509 11.98 4.87 14.45
CA LYS A 509 11.99 5.51 13.12
C LYS A 509 13.44 5.73 12.66
N LYS A 510 13.78 5.22 11.47
CA LYS A 510 15.06 5.43 10.78
C LYS A 510 14.75 5.64 9.29
N VAL A 511 15.41 6.61 8.67
CA VAL A 511 15.23 6.90 7.23
C VAL A 511 15.54 5.65 6.41
N GLY A 512 14.68 5.34 5.46
CA GLY A 512 14.83 4.18 4.58
C GLY A 512 14.49 2.84 5.23
N HIS A 513 13.99 2.81 6.46
CA HIS A 513 13.69 1.57 7.19
C HIS A 513 12.28 1.60 7.77
N SER A 514 11.60 0.46 7.73
CA SER A 514 10.34 0.26 8.44
C SER A 514 10.52 0.42 9.95
N SER A 515 9.51 0.94 10.62
CA SER A 515 9.53 1.20 12.06
C SER A 515 8.18 0.89 12.71
N GLY A 516 8.16 0.83 14.03
CA GLY A 516 6.96 0.55 14.80
C GLY A 516 7.08 -0.67 15.69
N THR A 517 5.94 -1.09 16.22
CA THR A 517 5.86 -2.16 17.22
C THR A 517 5.36 -3.45 16.55
N TYR A 518 6.17 -4.51 16.58
CA TYR A 518 5.84 -5.79 15.95
C TYR A 518 5.39 -6.77 17.03
N ARG A 519 4.12 -7.18 17.00
CA ARG A 519 3.52 -8.11 17.96
C ARG A 519 2.87 -9.34 17.33
N SER A 520 2.63 -9.30 16.03
CA SER A 520 2.13 -10.44 15.28
C SER A 520 3.22 -11.49 15.12
N ASN A 521 3.08 -12.60 15.84
CA ASN A 521 3.92 -13.77 15.63
C ASN A 521 3.48 -14.49 14.34
N VAL A 522 4.23 -14.27 13.26
CA VAL A 522 4.04 -14.93 11.97
C VAL A 522 5.03 -16.07 11.75
N SER A 523 5.91 -16.37 12.71
CA SER A 523 6.92 -17.44 12.60
C SER A 523 6.37 -18.80 12.15
N PRO A 524 5.12 -19.21 12.48
CA PRO A 524 4.52 -20.43 11.93
C PRO A 524 4.20 -20.38 10.42
N TYR A 525 4.19 -19.20 9.82
CA TYR A 525 3.97 -18.98 8.39
C TYR A 525 5.27 -18.71 7.63
N VAL A 526 6.42 -18.58 8.31
CA VAL A 526 7.71 -18.36 7.65
C VAL A 526 8.35 -19.71 7.32
N ILE A 527 8.41 -20.06 6.03
CA ILE A 527 8.85 -21.38 5.56
C ILE A 527 10.35 -21.43 5.21
N GLY A 528 11.03 -20.30 5.13
CA GLY A 528 12.45 -20.29 4.81
C GLY A 528 13.05 -18.88 4.80
N TRP A 529 14.37 -18.85 4.95
CA TRP A 529 15.21 -17.66 4.83
C TRP A 529 15.86 -17.60 3.45
N ILE A 530 15.94 -16.40 2.85
CA ILE A 530 16.72 -16.11 1.63
C ILE A 530 17.53 -14.85 1.89
N ILE A 531 18.72 -14.97 2.49
CA ILE A 531 19.50 -13.81 2.91
C ILE A 531 20.27 -13.15 1.76
N GLY A 532 20.52 -11.85 1.86
CA GLY A 532 21.38 -11.11 0.94
C GLY A 532 20.68 -10.61 -0.33
N ILE A 533 21.49 -10.06 -1.22
CA ILE A 533 21.10 -9.44 -2.49
C ILE A 533 21.79 -10.16 -3.65
N GLU A 534 21.60 -9.66 -4.87
CA GLU A 534 22.40 -10.05 -6.03
C GLU A 534 23.84 -9.56 -5.81
N TRP A 535 24.80 -10.49 -5.71
CA TRP A 535 26.16 -10.16 -5.26
C TRP A 535 26.97 -9.44 -6.33
N TYR A 536 27.60 -8.33 -5.96
CA TYR A 536 28.44 -7.56 -6.87
C TYR A 536 29.70 -8.34 -7.30
N PRO A 537 29.88 -8.70 -8.59
CA PRO A 537 30.93 -9.64 -9.01
C PRO A 537 32.35 -9.17 -8.69
N TYR A 538 32.63 -7.87 -8.86
CA TYR A 538 33.94 -7.30 -8.56
C TYR A 538 34.30 -7.39 -7.07
N MET A 539 33.30 -7.37 -6.18
CA MET A 539 33.53 -7.59 -4.75
C MET A 539 33.88 -9.04 -4.46
N VAL A 540 33.16 -10.00 -5.08
CA VAL A 540 33.44 -11.43 -4.93
C VAL A 540 34.85 -11.77 -5.42
N ASP A 541 35.21 -11.34 -6.64
CA ASP A 541 36.55 -11.54 -7.21
C ASP A 541 37.66 -10.88 -6.36
N ASN A 542 37.42 -9.68 -5.84
CA ASN A 542 38.38 -9.03 -4.95
C ASN A 542 38.55 -9.77 -3.63
N MET A 543 37.47 -10.31 -3.04
CA MET A 543 37.54 -11.13 -1.82
C MET A 543 38.37 -12.40 -2.05
N ASP A 544 38.19 -13.07 -3.19
CA ASP A 544 38.96 -14.26 -3.57
C ASP A 544 40.46 -13.97 -3.66
N LYS A 545 40.83 -12.81 -4.23
CA LYS A 545 42.22 -12.33 -4.33
C LYS A 545 42.79 -11.89 -2.98
N LYS A 546 42.00 -11.20 -2.16
CA LYS A 546 42.46 -10.60 -0.89
C LYS A 546 42.58 -11.63 0.23
N HIS A 547 41.66 -12.60 0.27
CA HIS A 547 41.56 -13.61 1.32
C HIS A 547 41.94 -15.01 0.81
N THR A 548 42.82 -15.09 -0.20
CA THR A 548 43.29 -16.36 -0.78
C THR A 548 43.85 -17.29 0.30
N GLY A 549 43.41 -18.56 0.29
CA GLY A 549 43.85 -19.57 1.25
C GLY A 549 43.18 -19.47 2.62
N MET A 550 42.07 -18.74 2.73
CA MET A 550 41.20 -18.75 3.91
C MET A 550 40.76 -20.18 4.24
N ALA A 551 40.82 -20.54 5.52
CA ALA A 551 40.41 -21.86 5.97
C ALA A 551 38.88 -21.99 5.99
N ASP A 552 38.38 -23.18 5.66
CA ASP A 552 36.97 -23.52 5.75
C ASP A 552 36.36 -23.21 7.13
N TYR A 553 35.09 -22.82 7.12
CA TYR A 553 34.32 -22.52 8.30
C TYR A 553 33.65 -23.77 8.88
N ASN A 554 33.59 -23.87 10.21
CA ASN A 554 32.92 -24.98 10.91
C ASN A 554 32.13 -24.43 12.10
N GLY A 555 30.92 -23.95 11.81
CA GLY A 555 29.95 -23.42 12.76
C GLY A 555 29.10 -24.50 13.43
N ARG A 556 28.01 -24.08 14.08
CA ARG A 556 27.08 -24.98 14.77
C ARG A 556 26.08 -25.64 13.82
N PHE A 557 25.50 -24.85 12.91
CA PHE A 557 24.51 -25.24 11.91
C PHE A 557 25.13 -25.39 10.53
N MET A 558 26.17 -24.61 10.20
CA MET A 558 26.79 -24.58 8.88
C MET A 558 28.27 -24.91 8.93
N LYS A 559 28.79 -25.51 7.87
CA LYS A 559 30.23 -25.60 7.59
C LYS A 559 30.48 -25.36 6.11
N THR A 560 31.74 -25.14 5.74
CA THR A 560 32.15 -25.12 4.34
C THR A 560 33.17 -26.22 4.03
N GLU A 561 33.25 -26.61 2.75
CA GLU A 561 34.28 -27.53 2.24
C GLU A 561 34.85 -27.03 0.91
N ASN A 562 36.15 -26.70 0.90
CA ASN A 562 36.84 -26.10 -0.24
C ASN A 562 36.13 -24.83 -0.77
N ALA A 563 35.62 -24.02 0.14
CA ALA A 563 34.88 -22.81 -0.20
C ALA A 563 35.79 -21.62 -0.49
N ASN A 564 35.31 -20.71 -1.33
CA ASN A 564 35.89 -19.39 -1.51
C ASN A 564 35.57 -18.46 -0.33
N PRO A 565 36.30 -17.34 -0.16
CA PRO A 565 36.03 -16.36 0.88
C PRO A 565 34.59 -15.85 0.98
N MET A 566 33.88 -15.71 -0.14
CA MET A 566 32.48 -15.24 -0.14
C MET A 566 31.53 -16.30 0.45
N GLU A 567 31.66 -17.55 0.03
CA GLU A 567 30.91 -18.70 0.57
C GLU A 567 31.21 -18.91 2.06
N ILE A 568 32.47 -18.75 2.47
CA ILE A 568 32.87 -18.77 3.89
C ILE A 568 32.18 -17.65 4.68
N TRP A 569 32.11 -16.44 4.11
CA TRP A 569 31.43 -15.32 4.72
C TRP A 569 29.92 -15.58 4.86
N LEU A 570 29.27 -16.08 3.80
CA LEU A 570 27.84 -16.44 3.80
C LEU A 570 27.51 -17.52 4.82
N ALA A 571 28.31 -18.59 4.88
CA ALA A 571 28.12 -19.68 5.84
C ALA A 571 28.14 -19.17 7.29
N ARG A 572 28.98 -18.17 7.60
CA ARG A 572 29.02 -17.51 8.93
C ARG A 572 27.73 -16.74 9.23
N GLN A 573 27.16 -16.04 8.26
CA GLN A 573 25.93 -15.26 8.48
C GLN A 573 24.72 -16.18 8.64
N MET A 574 24.65 -17.23 7.82
CA MET A 574 23.63 -18.28 7.94
C MET A 574 23.68 -18.98 9.30
N ASP A 575 24.89 -19.35 9.78
CA ASP A 575 25.09 -19.95 11.11
C ASP A 575 24.62 -19.02 12.23
N LEU A 576 24.90 -17.72 12.11
CA LEU A 576 24.51 -16.71 13.09
C LEU A 576 23.00 -16.53 13.17
N LEU A 577 22.30 -16.41 12.03
CA LEU A 577 20.84 -16.26 12.01
C LEU A 577 20.16 -17.50 12.59
N MET A 578 20.55 -18.70 12.15
CA MET A 578 20.01 -19.94 12.69
C MET A 578 20.32 -20.10 14.18
N GLY A 579 21.52 -19.74 14.61
CA GLY A 579 21.92 -19.78 16.01
C GLY A 579 21.12 -18.82 16.88
N TYR A 580 20.95 -17.58 16.45
CA TYR A 580 20.17 -16.58 17.17
C TYR A 580 18.71 -17.02 17.34
N GLU A 581 18.09 -17.48 16.26
CA GLU A 581 16.71 -17.93 16.30
C GLU A 581 16.54 -19.18 17.18
N ALA A 582 17.45 -20.15 17.06
CA ALA A 582 17.44 -21.36 17.87
C ALA A 582 17.58 -21.05 19.36
N ASP A 583 18.50 -20.17 19.73
CA ASP A 583 18.80 -19.88 21.13
C ASP A 583 17.75 -18.96 21.77
N THR A 584 17.16 -18.05 21.00
CA THR A 584 16.21 -17.04 21.51
C THR A 584 14.77 -17.56 21.52
N TYR A 585 14.39 -18.29 20.47
CA TYR A 585 13.01 -18.70 20.24
C TYR A 585 12.81 -20.21 20.30
N GLY A 586 13.88 -21.02 20.23
CA GLY A 586 13.76 -22.47 20.10
C GLY A 586 13.20 -22.86 18.72
N TRP A 587 13.54 -22.09 17.69
CA TRP A 587 13.08 -22.27 16.32
C TRP A 587 14.23 -22.44 15.33
N THR A 588 13.92 -23.05 14.19
CA THR A 588 14.78 -23.07 13.02
C THR A 588 13.90 -23.23 11.77
N ARG A 589 14.46 -23.03 10.58
CA ARG A 589 13.76 -23.18 9.30
C ARG A 589 14.76 -23.28 8.15
N PRO A 590 14.33 -23.76 6.97
CA PRO A 590 15.20 -23.90 5.82
C PRO A 590 15.94 -22.61 5.46
N MET A 591 17.19 -22.77 5.05
CA MET A 591 18.11 -21.65 4.85
C MET A 591 18.63 -21.59 3.41
N SER A 592 18.67 -20.38 2.86
CA SER A 592 19.21 -20.05 1.55
C SER A 592 19.76 -18.63 1.54
N PHE A 593 20.45 -18.28 0.47
CA PHE A 593 20.87 -16.92 0.16
C PHE A 593 20.52 -16.60 -1.30
N THR A 594 20.34 -15.31 -1.59
CA THR A 594 20.07 -14.84 -2.95
C THR A 594 21.29 -15.12 -3.83
N ASN A 595 21.10 -15.78 -4.97
CA ASN A 595 22.07 -15.84 -6.04
C ASN A 595 21.43 -15.34 -7.34
N TRP A 596 22.27 -14.89 -8.27
CA TRP A 596 21.87 -14.39 -9.57
C TRP A 596 22.76 -15.01 -10.64
N VAL A 597 22.26 -15.06 -11.87
CA VAL A 597 22.93 -15.69 -13.02
C VAL A 597 24.40 -15.23 -13.20
N THR A 598 24.68 -13.94 -13.06
CA THR A 598 26.01 -13.29 -13.06
C THR A 598 27.03 -13.89 -12.09
N THR A 599 26.59 -14.46 -10.96
CA THR A 599 27.48 -15.08 -9.96
C THR A 599 27.17 -16.55 -9.72
N ASP A 600 26.55 -17.20 -10.71
CA ASP A 600 26.26 -18.61 -10.64
C ASP A 600 27.55 -19.47 -10.68
N LEU A 601 27.36 -20.79 -10.55
CA LEU A 601 28.46 -21.75 -10.49
C LEU A 601 28.84 -22.36 -11.87
N LEU A 602 28.29 -21.81 -12.95
CA LEU A 602 28.49 -22.29 -14.31
C LEU A 602 29.51 -21.39 -15.03
N ASP A 603 30.20 -21.94 -16.03
CA ASP A 603 31.08 -21.16 -16.91
C ASP A 603 30.30 -20.70 -18.17
N HIS A 604 30.39 -19.42 -18.52
CA HIS A 604 29.67 -18.84 -19.66
C HIS A 604 30.61 -18.22 -20.72
N PRO A 605 31.32 -19.05 -21.51
CA PRO A 605 32.34 -18.56 -22.45
C PRO A 605 31.83 -17.64 -23.58
N ALA A 606 30.51 -17.60 -23.79
CA ALA A 606 29.86 -16.73 -24.76
C ALA A 606 29.50 -15.35 -24.18
N GLU A 607 29.62 -15.12 -22.88
CA GLU A 607 29.23 -13.88 -22.20
C GLU A 607 30.19 -12.73 -22.55
N PRO A 608 29.74 -11.69 -23.28
CA PRO A 608 30.60 -10.57 -23.67
C PRO A 608 30.96 -9.61 -22.52
N SER A 609 30.11 -9.50 -21.49
CA SER A 609 30.36 -8.62 -20.36
C SER A 609 31.26 -9.30 -19.35
N GLU A 610 32.48 -8.78 -19.17
CA GLU A 610 33.44 -9.33 -18.18
C GLU A 610 32.83 -9.45 -16.79
N GLN A 611 32.02 -8.47 -16.38
CA GLN A 611 31.36 -8.47 -15.07
C GLN A 611 30.39 -9.65 -14.90
N GLU A 612 29.71 -10.08 -15.96
CA GLU A 612 28.62 -11.06 -15.91
C GLU A 612 29.10 -12.52 -15.81
N ASP A 613 30.40 -12.77 -15.99
CA ASP A 613 31.05 -14.08 -15.84
C ASP A 613 32.39 -13.94 -15.06
N LEU A 614 32.49 -12.92 -14.19
CA LEU A 614 33.75 -12.59 -13.49
C LEU A 614 34.04 -13.51 -12.29
N ALA A 615 32.99 -13.88 -11.55
CA ALA A 615 33.12 -14.51 -10.25
C ALA A 615 31.93 -15.44 -9.96
N SER A 616 32.17 -16.52 -9.23
CA SER A 616 31.15 -17.50 -8.85
C SER A 616 30.96 -17.55 -7.34
N VAL A 617 29.71 -17.76 -6.92
CA VAL A 617 29.37 -18.12 -5.54
C VAL A 617 28.62 -19.45 -5.60
N ASP A 618 29.25 -20.55 -5.17
CA ASP A 618 28.71 -21.92 -5.26
C ASP A 618 28.02 -22.33 -3.94
N PRO A 619 26.67 -22.38 -3.89
CA PRO A 619 25.95 -22.85 -2.71
C PRO A 619 26.34 -24.25 -2.25
N ASN A 620 26.80 -25.13 -3.15
CA ASN A 620 27.16 -26.51 -2.81
C ASN A 620 28.38 -26.59 -1.90
N LYS A 621 29.17 -25.51 -1.77
CA LYS A 621 30.30 -25.43 -0.84
C LYS A 621 29.88 -25.20 0.61
N ILE A 622 28.62 -24.85 0.86
CA ILE A 622 28.05 -24.65 2.19
C ILE A 622 27.19 -25.86 2.56
N ILE A 623 27.56 -26.53 3.66
CA ILE A 623 26.94 -27.79 4.09
C ILE A 623 26.24 -27.59 5.43
N GLU A 624 24.96 -27.95 5.46
CA GLU A 624 24.18 -28.01 6.69
C GLU A 624 24.66 -29.15 7.59
N LYS A 625 24.96 -28.85 8.86
CA LYS A 625 25.31 -29.82 9.90
C LYS A 625 24.09 -30.30 10.67
N GLN A 626 23.13 -29.40 10.87
CA GLN A 626 21.86 -29.66 11.54
C GLN A 626 20.86 -28.58 11.16
N GLY A 627 19.59 -28.96 11.05
CA GLY A 627 18.51 -28.07 10.66
C GLY A 627 17.55 -28.78 9.72
N PRO A 628 16.55 -28.06 9.21
CA PRO A 628 15.50 -28.62 8.37
C PRO A 628 15.83 -28.55 6.87
N GLY A 629 17.07 -28.27 6.47
CA GLY A 629 17.53 -28.35 5.08
C GLY A 629 18.01 -27.02 4.49
N MET A 630 18.89 -27.12 3.50
CA MET A 630 19.29 -26.02 2.62
C MET A 630 18.69 -26.18 1.22
N TYR A 631 18.54 -25.05 0.53
CA TYR A 631 18.12 -24.97 -0.87
C TYR A 631 18.85 -23.81 -1.54
N ALA A 632 19.09 -23.90 -2.85
CA ALA A 632 19.66 -22.81 -3.62
C ALA A 632 18.54 -21.92 -4.17
N SER A 633 18.76 -20.61 -4.19
CA SER A 633 17.77 -19.63 -4.67
C SER A 633 18.37 -18.76 -5.76
N TYR A 634 17.78 -18.77 -6.96
CA TYR A 634 18.25 -17.97 -8.09
C TYR A 634 17.18 -17.01 -8.60
N HIS A 635 17.61 -15.81 -8.92
CA HIS A 635 16.88 -14.90 -9.80
C HIS A 635 17.26 -15.24 -11.25
N VAL A 636 16.29 -15.62 -12.08
CA VAL A 636 16.56 -16.03 -13.47
C VAL A 636 15.52 -15.42 -14.39
N TYR A 637 15.98 -14.58 -15.32
CA TYR A 637 15.16 -13.94 -16.34
C TYR A 637 15.57 -14.47 -17.72
N PRO A 638 14.65 -14.61 -18.69
CA PRO A 638 14.94 -15.30 -19.95
C PRO A 638 15.77 -14.48 -20.95
N TYR A 639 16.02 -13.20 -20.66
CA TYR A 639 16.59 -12.23 -21.61
C TYR A 639 18.01 -11.74 -21.26
N TYR A 640 18.46 -11.87 -20.01
CA TYR A 640 19.76 -11.34 -19.56
C TYR A 640 20.33 -12.24 -18.45
N PRO A 641 21.66 -12.49 -18.38
CA PRO A 641 22.75 -11.93 -19.20
C PRO A 641 22.79 -12.37 -20.68
N ASP A 642 23.70 -11.79 -21.46
CA ASP A 642 23.74 -11.93 -22.92
C ASP A 642 24.06 -13.36 -23.36
N PHE A 643 24.83 -14.13 -22.59
CA PHE A 643 25.12 -15.53 -22.91
C PHE A 643 23.85 -16.38 -23.09
N LEU A 644 22.75 -16.05 -22.41
CA LEU A 644 21.47 -16.76 -22.58
C LEU A 644 20.95 -16.65 -24.01
N ASN A 645 21.32 -15.61 -24.74
CA ASN A 645 20.89 -15.38 -26.12
C ASN A 645 21.99 -15.70 -27.15
N LEU A 646 23.23 -15.90 -26.72
CA LEU A 646 24.40 -16.11 -27.59
C LEU A 646 24.88 -17.56 -27.61
N ASP A 647 24.86 -18.25 -26.47
CA ASP A 647 25.38 -19.62 -26.39
C ASP A 647 24.46 -20.59 -27.16
N GLU A 648 25.01 -21.29 -28.14
CA GLU A 648 24.29 -22.29 -28.91
C GLU A 648 23.78 -23.45 -28.06
N LYS A 649 24.43 -23.75 -26.91
CA LYS A 649 23.97 -24.81 -26.00
C LYS A 649 22.60 -24.49 -25.43
N TYR A 650 22.34 -23.22 -25.11
CA TYR A 650 21.06 -22.75 -24.60
C TYR A 650 20.09 -22.43 -25.73
N THR A 651 20.52 -21.63 -26.72
CA THR A 651 19.62 -21.23 -27.80
C THR A 651 19.13 -22.42 -28.63
N LYS A 652 19.89 -23.52 -28.75
CA LYS A 652 19.44 -24.72 -29.48
C LYS A 652 18.86 -25.81 -28.59
N TYR A 653 18.80 -25.60 -27.26
CA TYR A 653 18.20 -26.53 -26.32
C TYR A 653 16.72 -26.74 -26.65
N LYS A 654 16.28 -28.01 -26.61
CA LYS A 654 14.89 -28.39 -26.89
C LYS A 654 14.18 -28.69 -25.58
N ASP A 655 13.17 -27.89 -25.26
CA ASP A 655 12.37 -28.09 -24.05
C ASP A 655 11.42 -29.30 -24.17
N HIS A 656 10.67 -29.56 -23.11
CA HIS A 656 9.66 -30.63 -23.04
C HIS A 656 8.55 -30.51 -24.11
N ARG A 657 8.45 -29.38 -24.82
CA ARG A 657 7.52 -29.14 -25.94
C ARG A 657 8.17 -29.35 -27.32
N GLY A 658 9.48 -29.61 -27.38
CA GLY A 658 10.26 -29.77 -28.62
C GLY A 658 10.64 -28.45 -29.29
N GLU A 659 10.43 -27.32 -28.61
CA GLU A 659 10.73 -25.97 -29.09
C GLU A 659 12.11 -25.54 -28.61
N ASN A 660 12.75 -24.62 -29.35
CA ASN A 660 13.99 -24.04 -28.84
C ASN A 660 13.68 -23.17 -27.62
N ASN A 661 14.46 -23.31 -26.55
CA ASN A 661 14.20 -22.60 -25.30
C ASN A 661 15.50 -22.38 -24.52
N ASN A 662 16.01 -21.16 -24.58
CA ASN A 662 17.23 -20.79 -23.89
C ASN A 662 17.08 -20.78 -22.36
N TYR A 663 15.91 -20.40 -21.86
CA TYR A 663 15.60 -20.40 -20.44
C TYR A 663 15.65 -21.82 -19.87
N ALA A 664 14.92 -22.76 -20.50
CA ALA A 664 14.94 -24.16 -20.08
C ALA A 664 16.34 -24.79 -20.19
N GLY A 665 17.10 -24.45 -21.24
CA GLY A 665 18.48 -24.94 -21.40
C GLY A 665 19.42 -24.46 -20.29
N TYR A 666 19.27 -23.22 -19.83
CA TYR A 666 20.00 -22.73 -18.67
C TYR A 666 19.59 -23.42 -17.37
N LEU A 667 18.28 -23.55 -17.14
CA LEU A 667 17.76 -24.25 -15.96
C LEU A 667 18.23 -25.71 -15.90
N HIS A 668 18.35 -26.37 -17.05
CA HIS A 668 18.88 -27.73 -17.16
C HIS A 668 20.31 -27.83 -16.60
N ASP A 669 21.22 -26.98 -17.07
CA ASP A 669 22.61 -26.94 -16.62
C ASP A 669 22.69 -26.55 -15.14
N LEU A 670 21.90 -25.55 -14.72
CA LEU A 670 21.84 -25.10 -13.33
C LEU A 670 21.39 -26.22 -12.37
N ARG A 671 20.34 -26.96 -12.73
CA ARG A 671 19.86 -28.10 -11.94
C ARG A 671 20.91 -29.19 -11.87
N ALA A 672 21.57 -29.49 -12.99
CA ALA A 672 22.60 -30.52 -13.08
C ALA A 672 23.84 -30.19 -12.24
N ALA A 673 24.15 -28.90 -12.05
CA ALA A 673 25.29 -28.45 -11.27
C ALA A 673 25.03 -28.42 -9.74
N HIS A 674 23.79 -28.66 -9.29
CA HIS A 674 23.41 -28.54 -7.88
C HIS A 674 23.15 -29.86 -7.15
N ASP A 675 23.76 -30.03 -5.98
CA ASP A 675 23.52 -31.16 -5.07
C ASP A 675 22.26 -30.97 -4.21
N MET A 676 21.88 -29.71 -3.97
CA MET A 676 20.66 -29.31 -3.24
C MET A 676 19.55 -28.91 -4.21
N PRO A 677 18.27 -28.91 -3.80
CA PRO A 677 17.20 -28.43 -4.68
C PRO A 677 17.29 -26.94 -4.92
N VAL A 678 16.76 -26.52 -6.08
CA VAL A 678 16.86 -25.15 -6.58
C VAL A 678 15.45 -24.54 -6.64
N LEU A 679 15.29 -23.41 -5.98
CA LEU A 679 14.14 -22.53 -6.10
C LEU A 679 14.47 -21.42 -7.08
N ILE A 680 13.59 -21.18 -8.05
CA ILE A 680 13.67 -19.96 -8.85
C ILE A 680 12.96 -18.85 -8.07
N ALA A 681 13.75 -18.17 -7.24
CA ALA A 681 13.28 -17.16 -6.30
C ALA A 681 12.81 -15.87 -6.98
N GLU A 682 13.20 -15.66 -8.25
CA GLU A 682 12.57 -14.68 -9.13
C GLU A 682 12.56 -15.17 -10.57
N PHE A 683 11.40 -15.03 -11.21
CA PHE A 683 11.28 -15.05 -12.67
C PHE A 683 10.19 -14.05 -13.09
N GLY A 684 10.36 -13.40 -14.23
CA GLY A 684 9.42 -12.37 -14.65
C GLY A 684 9.61 -11.93 -16.09
N ILE A 685 8.59 -11.24 -16.61
CA ILE A 685 8.64 -10.48 -17.87
C ILE A 685 7.88 -9.17 -17.60
N PRO A 686 8.42 -7.99 -17.96
CA PRO A 686 7.69 -6.75 -17.76
C PRO A 686 6.65 -6.56 -18.86
N GLY A 687 5.41 -6.26 -18.45
CA GLY A 687 4.29 -5.92 -19.34
C GLY A 687 4.30 -4.46 -19.78
N SER A 688 5.47 -3.97 -20.24
CA SER A 688 5.73 -2.55 -20.53
C SER A 688 5.63 -2.21 -22.02
N ARG A 689 5.46 -0.91 -22.28
CA ARG A 689 5.57 -0.32 -23.61
C ARG A 689 7.03 -0.22 -24.05
N GLY A 690 7.94 0.29 -23.21
CA GLY A 690 9.37 0.33 -23.56
C GLY A 690 10.06 -1.04 -23.42
N MET A 691 11.13 -1.23 -24.20
CA MET A 691 12.05 -2.39 -24.20
C MET A 691 13.45 -1.96 -23.77
N ALA A 692 14.10 -2.78 -22.95
CA ALA A 692 15.50 -2.59 -22.52
C ALA A 692 16.47 -3.63 -23.09
N HIS A 693 15.99 -4.83 -23.41
CA HIS A 693 16.82 -5.91 -23.93
C HIS A 693 15.99 -6.88 -24.80
N ARG A 694 16.61 -7.48 -25.82
CA ARG A 694 15.97 -8.41 -26.75
C ARG A 694 16.36 -9.86 -26.45
N ASN A 695 15.36 -10.72 -26.39
CA ASN A 695 15.55 -12.16 -26.35
C ASN A 695 15.40 -12.79 -27.74
N THR A 696 16.18 -13.83 -28.03
CA THR A 696 16.20 -14.55 -29.31
C THR A 696 14.84 -15.11 -29.75
N TYR A 697 13.96 -15.44 -28.80
CA TYR A 697 12.61 -15.99 -29.02
C TYR A 697 11.48 -15.00 -28.72
N GLY A 698 11.81 -13.74 -28.46
CA GLY A 698 10.85 -12.67 -28.23
C GLY A 698 10.36 -12.54 -26.79
N TRP A 699 10.94 -13.25 -25.83
CA TRP A 699 10.73 -13.03 -24.38
C TRP A 699 11.54 -11.83 -23.88
N ASN A 700 11.33 -10.69 -24.53
CA ASN A 700 12.12 -9.49 -24.34
C ASN A 700 11.93 -8.90 -22.94
N GLN A 701 12.91 -8.10 -22.51
CA GLN A 701 12.77 -7.24 -21.34
C GLN A 701 11.93 -6.00 -21.71
N GLY A 702 10.63 -6.22 -21.89
CA GLY A 702 9.64 -5.19 -22.19
C GLY A 702 9.18 -5.17 -23.65
N PHE A 703 8.31 -4.22 -23.99
CA PHE A 703 7.52 -4.22 -25.23
C PHE A 703 6.69 -5.50 -25.38
N ILE A 704 6.01 -5.86 -24.28
CA ILE A 704 5.19 -7.06 -24.10
C ILE A 704 3.84 -6.63 -23.55
N SER A 705 2.73 -7.05 -24.18
CA SER A 705 1.39 -6.76 -23.66
C SER A 705 1.06 -7.59 -22.43
N GLU A 706 0.08 -7.18 -21.62
CA GLU A 706 -0.35 -7.95 -20.42
C GLU A 706 -0.74 -9.39 -20.75
N LYS A 707 -1.38 -9.59 -21.90
CA LYS A 707 -1.72 -10.92 -22.41
C LYS A 707 -0.48 -11.74 -22.74
N GLN A 708 0.51 -11.13 -23.40
CA GLN A 708 1.77 -11.79 -23.72
C GLN A 708 2.57 -12.10 -22.45
N GLN A 709 2.62 -11.16 -21.51
CA GLN A 709 3.23 -11.35 -20.19
C GLN A 709 2.65 -12.59 -19.51
N GLY A 710 1.32 -12.70 -19.41
CA GLY A 710 0.66 -13.86 -18.80
C GLY A 710 1.01 -15.19 -19.47
N ASN A 711 1.00 -15.23 -20.81
CA ASN A 711 1.38 -16.44 -21.55
C ASN A 711 2.84 -16.83 -21.32
N MET A 712 3.75 -15.85 -21.28
CA MET A 712 5.18 -16.07 -21.05
C MET A 712 5.43 -16.53 -19.61
N LEU A 713 4.82 -15.89 -18.60
CA LEU A 713 4.96 -16.30 -17.21
C LEU A 713 4.46 -17.74 -16.95
N VAL A 714 3.33 -18.13 -17.55
CA VAL A 714 2.86 -19.53 -17.49
C VAL A 714 3.89 -20.48 -18.11
N ARG A 715 4.44 -20.13 -19.28
CA ARG A 715 5.46 -20.94 -19.96
C ARG A 715 6.72 -21.11 -19.11
N LEU A 716 7.25 -20.00 -18.56
CA LEU A 716 8.44 -20.02 -17.72
C LEU A 716 8.20 -20.87 -16.47
N TYR A 717 7.04 -20.74 -15.82
CA TYR A 717 6.69 -21.57 -14.67
C TYR A 717 6.61 -23.07 -15.02
N ASP A 718 6.09 -23.42 -16.19
CA ASP A 718 6.10 -24.81 -16.67
C ASP A 718 7.53 -25.31 -16.93
N ASP A 719 8.41 -24.48 -17.48
CA ASP A 719 9.82 -24.82 -17.67
C ASP A 719 10.54 -25.06 -16.35
N ILE A 720 10.29 -24.23 -15.35
CA ILE A 720 10.82 -24.39 -13.99
C ILE A 720 10.47 -25.77 -13.42
N LEU A 721 9.22 -26.20 -13.55
CA LEU A 721 8.77 -27.48 -13.02
C LEU A 721 9.32 -28.67 -13.83
N GLU A 722 9.33 -28.58 -15.16
CA GLU A 722 9.79 -29.65 -16.05
C GLU A 722 11.31 -29.85 -15.99
N GLU A 723 12.08 -28.80 -15.71
CA GLU A 723 13.53 -28.90 -15.43
C GLU A 723 13.84 -29.31 -13.97
N GLY A 724 12.82 -29.66 -13.17
CA GLY A 724 12.98 -30.29 -11.86
C GLY A 724 13.32 -29.32 -10.72
N MET A 725 12.96 -28.05 -10.84
CA MET A 725 13.11 -27.06 -9.77
C MET A 725 11.96 -27.16 -8.75
N MET A 726 12.11 -26.54 -7.58
CA MET A 726 11.12 -26.56 -6.49
C MET A 726 9.81 -25.81 -6.81
N GLY A 727 9.75 -25.13 -7.95
CA GLY A 727 8.76 -24.10 -8.28
C GLY A 727 9.41 -22.73 -8.34
N GLY A 728 8.59 -21.68 -8.28
CA GLY A 728 9.11 -20.33 -8.43
C GLY A 728 8.20 -19.22 -7.95
N LEU A 729 8.80 -18.04 -7.86
CA LEU A 729 8.16 -16.81 -7.41
C LEU A 729 8.12 -15.80 -8.56
N VAL A 730 6.91 -15.46 -9.02
CA VAL A 730 6.71 -14.43 -10.05
C VAL A 730 7.20 -13.09 -9.52
N PHE A 731 8.11 -12.44 -10.22
CA PHE A 731 8.47 -11.05 -9.98
C PHE A 731 7.56 -10.17 -10.86
N THR A 732 6.59 -9.45 -10.30
CA THR A 732 6.25 -9.28 -8.87
C THR A 732 4.73 -9.08 -8.68
N TRP A 733 4.24 -8.87 -7.45
CA TRP A 733 2.81 -8.67 -7.19
C TRP A 733 2.27 -7.38 -7.82
N GLN A 734 2.90 -6.24 -7.54
CA GLN A 734 2.46 -4.91 -7.99
C GLN A 734 3.51 -4.19 -8.84
N ASP A 735 3.06 -3.33 -9.75
CA ASP A 735 3.94 -2.40 -10.46
C ASP A 735 4.62 -1.42 -9.48
N GLU A 736 5.87 -1.06 -9.74
CA GLU A 736 6.67 -0.23 -8.84
C GLU A 736 7.25 0.98 -9.58
N TRP A 737 6.56 2.12 -9.50
CA TRP A 737 6.87 3.32 -10.31
C TRP A 737 8.25 3.95 -10.02
N PHE A 738 8.84 3.68 -8.86
CA PHE A 738 10.16 4.22 -8.51
C PHE A 738 11.31 3.55 -9.29
N LYS A 739 11.07 2.38 -9.89
CA LYS A 739 12.12 1.60 -10.56
C LYS A 739 12.63 2.29 -11.83
N ARG A 740 13.85 1.93 -12.21
CA ARG A 740 14.63 2.50 -13.31
C ARG A 740 15.31 1.40 -14.11
N THR A 741 15.57 1.65 -15.38
CA THR A 741 16.37 0.77 -16.24
C THR A 741 17.51 1.53 -16.90
N TRP A 742 18.57 0.85 -17.31
CA TRP A 742 19.82 1.45 -17.77
C TRP A 742 19.66 2.38 -18.98
N ASN A 743 18.73 2.09 -19.89
CA ASN A 743 18.52 2.85 -21.12
C ASN A 743 17.55 4.04 -20.97
N THR A 744 16.86 4.16 -19.82
CA THR A 744 15.94 5.28 -19.54
C THR A 744 16.28 6.07 -18.28
N MET A 745 17.16 5.58 -17.39
CA MET A 745 17.41 6.19 -16.08
C MET A 745 18.03 7.61 -16.12
N GLU A 746 18.66 8.01 -17.23
CA GLU A 746 19.14 9.39 -17.44
C GLU A 746 18.06 10.32 -18.05
N LEU A 747 16.89 9.77 -18.41
CA LEU A 747 15.83 10.46 -19.14
C LEU A 747 14.70 10.97 -18.24
N ASP A 748 14.68 10.57 -16.97
CA ASP A 748 13.72 11.02 -15.95
C ASP A 748 14.41 11.75 -14.79
N ASP A 749 13.61 12.30 -13.88
CA ASP A 749 14.10 12.83 -12.60
C ASP A 749 14.12 11.69 -11.55
N PRO A 750 15.30 11.31 -11.03
CA PRO A 750 15.43 10.23 -10.06
C PRO A 750 14.69 10.46 -8.75
N ASP A 751 14.51 11.72 -8.32
CA ASP A 751 13.86 12.08 -7.07
C ASP A 751 12.33 12.15 -7.21
N ARG A 752 11.82 12.00 -8.44
CA ARG A 752 10.39 12.16 -8.76
C ARG A 752 9.73 10.92 -9.37
N ARG A 753 10.46 9.81 -9.54
CA ARG A 753 9.94 8.56 -10.14
C ARG A 753 8.65 8.02 -9.49
N PRO A 754 8.46 8.03 -8.15
CA PRO A 754 7.22 7.51 -7.56
C PRO A 754 5.96 8.32 -7.89
N TYR A 755 6.09 9.55 -8.37
CA TYR A 755 4.96 10.47 -8.52
C TYR A 755 4.27 10.37 -9.89
N TRP A 756 4.78 9.54 -10.81
CA TRP A 756 4.18 9.33 -12.13
C TRP A 756 4.59 7.96 -12.67
N SER A 757 3.82 7.41 -13.60
CA SER A 757 4.08 6.08 -14.16
C SER A 757 4.77 6.19 -15.51
N ASN A 758 6.00 5.70 -15.61
CA ASN A 758 6.77 5.73 -16.86
C ASN A 758 6.67 4.38 -17.59
N THR A 759 5.74 4.29 -18.55
CA THR A 759 5.55 3.03 -19.30
C THR A 759 6.67 2.71 -20.30
N GLU A 760 7.58 3.67 -20.57
CA GLU A 760 8.80 3.43 -21.35
C GLU A 760 9.90 2.75 -20.51
N THR A 761 9.81 2.83 -19.18
CA THR A 761 10.74 2.14 -18.26
C THR A 761 10.17 0.77 -17.89
N ASN A 762 10.71 -0.29 -18.50
CA ASN A 762 10.22 -1.65 -18.33
C ASN A 762 10.21 -2.12 -16.86
N GLU A 763 11.21 -1.73 -16.08
CA GLU A 763 11.36 -2.15 -14.67
C GLU A 763 10.19 -1.73 -13.77
N GLN A 764 9.40 -0.73 -14.19
CA GLN A 764 8.22 -0.32 -13.42
C GLN A 764 7.01 -1.26 -13.60
N GLN A 765 7.00 -2.13 -14.60
CA GLN A 765 5.79 -2.78 -15.11
C GLN A 765 5.79 -4.33 -15.00
N PHE A 766 6.51 -4.89 -14.03
CA PHE A 766 6.56 -6.34 -13.76
C PHE A 766 5.31 -6.88 -13.03
N GLY A 767 4.57 -6.03 -12.35
CA GLY A 767 3.46 -6.43 -11.49
C GLY A 767 2.38 -7.22 -12.21
N LEU A 768 1.74 -8.16 -11.50
CA LEU A 768 0.45 -8.75 -11.89
C LEU A 768 -0.73 -7.80 -11.58
N MET A 769 -0.51 -6.81 -10.72
CA MET A 769 -1.39 -5.69 -10.43
C MET A 769 -0.72 -4.38 -10.87
N SER A 770 -1.44 -3.54 -11.59
CA SER A 770 -1.02 -2.18 -11.94
C SER A 770 -1.73 -1.12 -11.11
N PHE A 771 -1.19 0.09 -11.18
CA PHE A 771 -1.80 1.31 -10.67
C PHE A 771 -2.13 2.19 -11.89
N ASP A 772 -3.34 2.09 -12.44
CA ASP A 772 -3.72 2.83 -13.65
C ASP A 772 -5.03 3.59 -13.42
N ARG A 773 -4.99 4.92 -13.52
CA ARG A 773 -6.23 5.72 -13.52
C ARG A 773 -7.07 5.47 -14.79
N LEU A 774 -6.39 5.26 -15.93
CA LEU A 774 -7.00 5.11 -17.26
C LEU A 774 -8.05 6.19 -17.52
N LYS A 775 -7.64 7.47 -17.32
CA LYS A 775 -8.57 8.60 -17.45
C LYS A 775 -9.28 8.57 -18.80
N VAL A 776 -8.53 8.26 -19.85
CA VAL A 776 -9.04 8.01 -21.19
C VAL A 776 -8.62 6.61 -21.65
N LYS A 777 -9.55 5.90 -22.27
CA LYS A 777 -9.34 4.62 -22.95
C LYS A 777 -9.45 4.88 -24.44
N THR A 778 -8.34 4.82 -25.16
CA THR A 778 -8.32 4.90 -26.63
C THR A 778 -9.05 3.70 -27.24
N ASP A 779 -10.36 3.84 -27.44
CA ASP A 779 -11.27 2.79 -27.92
C ASP A 779 -12.34 3.32 -28.89
N GLY A 780 -12.25 4.59 -29.28
CA GLY A 780 -13.16 5.27 -30.21
C GLY A 780 -14.41 5.84 -29.55
N LYS A 781 -14.61 5.59 -28.25
CA LYS A 781 -15.74 6.11 -27.49
C LYS A 781 -15.38 7.47 -26.89
N THR A 782 -16.39 8.27 -26.58
CA THR A 782 -16.19 9.69 -26.20
C THR A 782 -16.69 10.01 -24.80
N GLU A 783 -17.23 9.01 -24.10
CA GLU A 783 -17.89 9.11 -22.80
C GLU A 783 -16.91 9.50 -21.67
N ASP A 784 -15.66 9.10 -21.76
CA ASP A 784 -14.57 9.45 -20.84
C ASP A 784 -14.01 10.88 -21.06
N TRP A 785 -14.37 11.51 -22.17
CA TRP A 785 -14.05 12.92 -22.47
C TRP A 785 -15.20 13.89 -22.15
N LYS A 786 -16.33 13.41 -21.62
CA LYS A 786 -17.55 14.23 -21.45
C LYS A 786 -17.35 15.49 -20.58
N ASP A 787 -16.39 15.45 -19.66
CA ASP A 787 -16.08 16.53 -18.73
C ASP A 787 -14.92 17.42 -19.26
N GLU A 788 -14.36 17.11 -20.43
CA GLU A 788 -13.24 17.82 -21.05
C GLU A 788 -13.75 18.84 -22.10
N THR A 789 -13.28 20.07 -22.01
CA THR A 789 -13.56 21.11 -23.01
C THR A 789 -12.59 21.03 -24.19
N PRO A 790 -13.05 21.27 -25.43
CA PRO A 790 -12.15 21.28 -26.58
C PRO A 790 -11.12 22.41 -26.45
N LEU A 791 -9.85 22.10 -26.75
CA LEU A 791 -8.78 23.10 -26.92
C LEU A 791 -9.05 23.98 -28.15
N TYR A 792 -9.62 23.39 -29.20
CA TYR A 792 -10.10 24.11 -30.38
C TYR A 792 -11.45 23.57 -30.84
N GLU A 793 -12.31 24.48 -31.32
CA GLU A 793 -13.58 24.15 -31.96
C GLU A 793 -13.81 25.04 -33.19
N GLU A 794 -13.89 24.42 -34.36
CA GLU A 794 -14.07 25.07 -35.66
C GLU A 794 -15.22 24.39 -36.44
N GLU A 795 -16.42 24.95 -36.34
CA GLU A 795 -17.63 24.33 -36.90
C GLU A 795 -17.63 24.26 -38.44
N ASN A 796 -16.80 25.05 -39.14
CA ASN A 796 -16.88 25.22 -40.59
C ASN A 796 -15.83 24.43 -41.39
N GLN A 797 -15.15 23.45 -40.77
CA GLN A 797 -14.21 22.57 -41.45
C GLN A 797 -14.41 21.10 -41.03
N SER A 798 -13.82 20.16 -41.79
CA SER A 798 -13.93 18.73 -41.49
C SER A 798 -13.23 18.38 -40.18
N LEU A 799 -12.01 18.87 -39.97
CA LEU A 799 -11.29 18.78 -38.68
C LEU A 799 -11.85 19.79 -37.67
N ASN A 800 -12.87 19.41 -36.92
CA ASN A 800 -13.70 20.39 -36.21
C ASN A 800 -13.40 20.55 -34.72
N LYS A 801 -12.87 19.53 -34.03
CA LYS A 801 -12.50 19.68 -32.61
C LYS A 801 -11.19 18.98 -32.27
N LEU A 802 -10.48 19.55 -31.31
CA LEU A 802 -9.31 18.95 -30.67
C LEU A 802 -9.47 19.02 -29.16
N PHE A 803 -9.29 17.90 -28.47
CA PHE A 803 -9.30 17.81 -27.01
C PHE A 803 -7.95 17.33 -26.54
N VAL A 804 -7.52 17.83 -25.38
CA VAL A 804 -6.28 17.41 -24.73
C VAL A 804 -6.57 17.21 -23.26
N THR A 805 -6.14 16.08 -22.71
CA THR A 805 -6.17 15.82 -21.27
C THR A 805 -4.96 14.99 -20.86
N HIS A 806 -4.80 14.68 -19.59
CA HIS A 806 -3.66 13.88 -19.12
C HIS A 806 -4.01 13.02 -17.90
N ASP A 807 -3.12 12.08 -17.60
CA ASP A 807 -3.00 11.44 -16.30
C ASP A 807 -1.53 11.24 -15.90
N GLU A 808 -1.31 10.53 -14.80
CA GLU A 808 -0.02 10.24 -14.21
C GLU A 808 0.90 9.44 -15.16
N ARG A 809 0.38 8.88 -16.26
CA ARG A 809 1.10 8.01 -17.20
C ARG A 809 1.19 8.58 -18.61
N HIS A 810 0.13 9.27 -19.09
CA HIS A 810 0.05 9.72 -20.48
C HIS A 810 -0.53 11.14 -20.65
N LEU A 811 -0.14 11.77 -21.76
CA LEU A 811 -0.90 12.83 -22.41
C LEU A 811 -1.90 12.23 -23.40
N TYR A 812 -3.16 12.63 -23.35
CA TYR A 812 -4.22 12.15 -24.24
C TYR A 812 -4.64 13.26 -25.20
N VAL A 813 -4.86 12.91 -26.47
CA VAL A 813 -5.38 13.83 -27.49
C VAL A 813 -6.50 13.15 -28.27
N ARG A 814 -7.62 13.86 -28.46
CA ARG A 814 -8.70 13.44 -29.35
C ARG A 814 -8.91 14.46 -30.48
N MET A 815 -9.02 13.98 -31.70
CA MET A 815 -9.46 14.75 -32.86
C MET A 815 -10.84 14.27 -33.32
N ASP A 816 -11.76 15.20 -33.51
CA ASP A 816 -13.04 14.94 -34.14
C ASP A 816 -12.98 15.41 -35.60
N VAL A 817 -13.47 14.57 -36.51
CA VAL A 817 -13.59 14.87 -37.94
C VAL A 817 -14.99 14.53 -38.43
N LYS A 818 -15.65 15.48 -39.08
CA LYS A 818 -17.05 15.35 -39.50
C LYS A 818 -17.32 14.27 -40.57
N ASP A 819 -16.31 13.93 -41.36
CA ASP A 819 -16.40 12.87 -42.37
C ASP A 819 -15.33 11.80 -42.14
N ALA A 820 -15.56 10.58 -42.63
CA ALA A 820 -14.59 9.49 -42.56
C ALA A 820 -13.23 9.89 -43.15
N PHE A 821 -12.12 9.43 -42.57
CA PHE A 821 -10.76 9.79 -42.98
C PHE A 821 -10.27 9.05 -44.25
N ASN A 822 -11.18 8.61 -45.12
CA ASN A 822 -10.81 7.91 -46.35
C ASN A 822 -9.91 8.80 -47.21
N GLY A 823 -8.61 8.46 -47.31
CA GLY A 823 -7.63 9.26 -48.05
C GLY A 823 -7.17 10.53 -47.31
N ARG A 824 -7.33 10.59 -45.99
CA ARG A 824 -6.88 11.73 -45.17
C ARG A 824 -5.81 11.30 -44.19
N THR A 825 -4.76 12.10 -44.08
CA THR A 825 -3.65 11.88 -43.13
C THR A 825 -3.75 12.87 -41.99
N PRO A 826 -4.19 12.44 -40.78
CA PRO A 826 -4.09 13.28 -39.61
C PRO A 826 -2.63 13.44 -39.20
N MET A 827 -2.33 14.60 -38.62
CA MET A 827 -1.06 14.90 -37.99
C MET A 827 -1.30 15.69 -36.70
N LEU A 828 -0.47 15.44 -35.69
CA LEU A 828 -0.40 16.24 -34.48
C LEU A 828 0.99 16.86 -34.37
N PHE A 829 1.05 18.08 -33.85
CA PHE A 829 2.29 18.80 -33.61
C PHE A 829 2.32 19.24 -32.15
N PHE A 830 3.46 19.01 -31.50
CA PHE A 830 3.68 19.42 -30.11
C PHE A 830 4.85 20.40 -30.02
N ASP A 831 4.67 21.41 -29.19
CA ASP A 831 5.67 22.39 -28.75
C ASP A 831 5.85 22.21 -27.23
N VAL A 832 6.83 21.39 -26.85
CA VAL A 832 7.17 21.06 -25.45
C VAL A 832 8.26 22.00 -24.96
N ASN A 833 9.37 22.10 -25.71
CA ASN A 833 10.48 22.99 -25.34
C ASN A 833 10.32 24.37 -26.02
N PRO A 834 10.17 25.46 -25.25
CA PRO A 834 9.83 26.77 -25.80
C PRO A 834 10.92 27.40 -26.70
N LEU A 835 12.14 26.86 -26.69
CA LEU A 835 13.29 27.41 -27.42
C LEU A 835 13.80 26.48 -28.53
N ILE A 836 13.32 25.25 -28.60
CA ILE A 836 13.82 24.19 -29.48
C ILE A 836 12.68 23.69 -30.37
N GLY A 837 13.01 23.26 -31.58
CA GLY A 837 12.05 22.67 -32.53
C GLY A 837 12.11 23.38 -33.86
N SER A 838 11.04 23.32 -34.63
CA SER A 838 10.99 23.94 -35.95
C SER A 838 9.67 24.65 -36.26
N LYS A 839 9.81 25.81 -36.90
CA LYS A 839 8.70 26.53 -37.53
C LYS A 839 8.26 25.92 -38.86
N ASN A 840 9.09 25.08 -39.47
CA ASN A 840 8.86 24.55 -40.81
C ASN A 840 9.20 23.05 -40.84
N PRO A 841 8.37 22.19 -40.23
CA PRO A 841 8.59 20.76 -40.23
C PRO A 841 8.51 20.19 -41.65
N ARG A 842 9.63 19.69 -42.19
CA ARG A 842 9.68 19.17 -43.58
C ARG A 842 8.83 17.91 -43.78
N VAL A 843 8.55 17.18 -42.69
CA VAL A 843 7.67 16.01 -42.70
C VAL A 843 6.20 16.37 -42.97
N ALA A 844 5.79 17.61 -42.68
CA ALA A 844 4.45 18.13 -42.91
C ALA A 844 4.49 19.28 -43.92
N ASN A 845 4.79 18.96 -45.19
CA ASN A 845 4.91 19.95 -46.26
C ASN A 845 3.61 20.78 -46.39
N GLY A 846 3.73 22.11 -46.30
CA GLY A 846 2.59 23.03 -46.35
C GLY A 846 2.06 23.48 -44.98
N VAL A 847 2.57 22.93 -43.87
CA VAL A 847 2.31 23.41 -42.51
C VAL A 847 3.54 24.14 -41.97
N SER A 848 3.32 25.34 -41.44
CA SER A 848 4.35 26.16 -40.80
C SER A 848 3.80 26.93 -39.61
N PHE A 849 4.68 27.38 -38.72
CA PHE A 849 4.35 28.07 -37.48
C PHE A 849 4.99 29.45 -37.42
N ASN A 850 4.30 30.40 -36.79
CA ASN A 850 4.85 31.74 -36.55
C ASN A 850 5.50 31.87 -35.17
N GLU A 851 4.73 31.63 -34.10
CA GLU A 851 5.15 31.88 -32.71
C GLU A 851 5.62 30.61 -31.99
N SER A 852 5.11 29.45 -32.40
CA SER A 852 5.44 28.13 -31.85
C SER A 852 6.53 27.44 -32.67
N ASN A 853 7.28 26.53 -32.04
CA ASN A 853 8.22 25.63 -32.71
C ASN A 853 7.78 24.19 -32.42
N ALA A 854 7.39 23.44 -33.46
CA ALA A 854 7.09 22.04 -33.27
C ALA A 854 8.40 21.28 -33.02
N ASP A 855 8.55 20.66 -31.85
CA ASP A 855 9.63 19.72 -31.54
C ASP A 855 9.18 18.26 -31.67
N TYR A 856 7.87 17.99 -31.76
CA TYR A 856 7.36 16.68 -32.16
C TYR A 856 6.30 16.73 -33.25
N VAL A 857 6.28 15.69 -34.07
CA VAL A 857 5.23 15.44 -35.07
C VAL A 857 4.75 14.00 -34.94
N VAL A 858 3.45 13.82 -34.74
CA VAL A 858 2.82 12.52 -34.97
C VAL A 858 2.31 12.48 -36.40
N LYS A 859 2.77 11.49 -37.15
CA LYS A 859 2.26 11.19 -38.48
C LYS A 859 1.47 9.89 -38.43
N PHE A 860 0.19 9.98 -38.74
CA PHE A 860 -0.67 8.80 -38.84
C PHE A 860 -0.72 8.28 -40.27
N ASP A 861 -0.11 7.13 -40.51
CA ASP A 861 0.03 6.54 -41.85
C ASP A 861 -0.60 5.14 -41.87
N GLY A 862 -1.88 5.09 -41.48
CA GLY A 862 -2.61 3.84 -41.28
C GLY A 862 -2.16 3.03 -40.07
N LYS A 863 -2.72 1.82 -39.94
CA LYS A 863 -2.63 0.99 -38.73
C LYS A 863 -1.20 0.53 -38.38
N GLU A 864 -0.34 0.39 -39.39
CA GLU A 864 0.97 -0.26 -39.26
C GLU A 864 2.18 0.70 -39.42
N SER A 865 1.96 1.97 -39.79
CA SER A 865 3.06 2.91 -40.12
C SER A 865 2.94 4.27 -39.43
N SER A 866 2.06 4.36 -38.43
CA SER A 866 1.92 5.55 -37.58
C SER A 866 3.09 5.68 -36.61
N GLN A 867 3.63 6.88 -36.46
CA GLN A 867 4.83 7.14 -35.65
C GLN A 867 4.85 8.56 -35.08
N LEU A 868 5.42 8.69 -33.89
CA LEU A 868 5.83 9.94 -33.26
C LEU A 868 7.31 10.20 -33.59
N LEU A 869 7.60 11.39 -34.09
CA LEU A 869 8.92 11.84 -34.50
C LEU A 869 9.35 13.04 -33.67
N VAL A 870 10.65 13.18 -33.41
CA VAL A 870 11.26 14.27 -32.65
C VAL A 870 12.12 15.14 -33.57
N ASP A 871 12.16 16.46 -33.35
CA ASP A 871 13.09 17.35 -34.06
C ASP A 871 14.53 16.88 -33.83
N ALA A 872 15.32 16.80 -34.90
CA ALA A 872 16.65 16.23 -34.86
C ALA A 872 17.59 16.95 -33.87
N TYR A 873 17.37 18.24 -33.58
CA TYR A 873 18.14 18.98 -32.58
C TYR A 873 17.74 18.63 -31.14
N TYR A 874 16.53 18.08 -30.93
CA TYR A 874 16.00 17.68 -29.62
C TYR A 874 16.02 16.15 -29.39
N ASP A 875 16.54 15.40 -30.35
CA ASP A 875 16.67 13.93 -30.28
C ASP A 875 17.75 13.51 -29.28
N ILE A 876 17.32 13.05 -28.09
CA ILE A 876 18.21 12.59 -27.02
C ILE A 876 19.06 11.40 -27.48
N PHE A 877 18.47 10.45 -28.21
CA PHE A 877 19.18 9.26 -28.70
C PHE A 877 20.32 9.67 -29.66
N LEU A 878 20.02 10.56 -30.61
CA LEU A 878 21.03 11.08 -31.53
C LEU A 878 22.14 11.83 -30.78
N TYR A 879 21.79 12.67 -29.80
CA TYR A 879 22.78 13.37 -29.00
C TYR A 879 23.67 12.39 -28.22
N GLN A 880 23.07 11.48 -27.46
CA GLN A 880 23.78 10.56 -26.58
C GLN A 880 24.64 9.57 -27.37
N TYR A 881 24.06 8.86 -28.33
CA TYR A 881 24.77 7.79 -29.04
C TYR A 881 25.52 8.30 -30.28
N GLY A 882 25.06 9.36 -30.93
CA GLY A 882 25.75 9.92 -32.11
C GLY A 882 26.88 10.89 -31.77
N PHE A 883 26.67 11.80 -30.80
CA PHE A 883 27.61 12.89 -30.50
C PHE A 883 28.39 12.73 -29.20
N LYS A 884 27.78 12.20 -28.13
CA LYS A 884 28.48 11.99 -26.85
C LYS A 884 29.29 10.69 -26.86
N LEU A 885 28.73 9.59 -27.36
CA LEU A 885 29.35 8.26 -27.32
C LEU A 885 29.93 7.77 -28.66
N HIS A 886 29.59 8.42 -29.79
CA HIS A 886 30.08 8.07 -31.13
C HIS A 886 29.83 6.61 -31.58
N MET A 887 28.63 6.09 -31.30
CA MET A 887 28.20 4.71 -31.59
C MET A 887 27.32 4.58 -32.84
N ILE A 888 26.99 5.68 -33.53
CA ILE A 888 26.16 5.67 -34.75
C ILE A 888 27.05 5.79 -35.99
N GLU A 889 26.94 4.83 -36.90
CA GLU A 889 27.68 4.80 -38.17
C GLU A 889 26.74 4.85 -39.40
N PRO A 890 27.04 5.70 -40.41
CA PRO A 890 28.13 6.68 -40.45
C PRO A 890 27.89 7.82 -39.45
N LYS A 891 28.98 8.45 -38.99
CA LYS A 891 28.93 9.59 -38.07
C LYS A 891 27.87 10.63 -38.49
N PRO A 892 26.89 10.95 -37.63
CA PRO A 892 25.83 11.89 -37.99
C PRO A 892 26.34 13.32 -38.12
N ALA A 893 25.71 14.11 -39.00
CA ALA A 893 25.93 15.54 -39.10
C ALA A 893 25.22 16.26 -37.95
N GLN A 894 25.85 17.26 -37.35
CA GLN A 894 25.24 18.00 -36.25
C GLN A 894 23.97 18.71 -36.71
N PRO A 895 22.81 18.45 -36.08
CA PRO A 895 21.57 19.12 -36.40
C PRO A 895 21.65 20.60 -36.03
N VAL A 896 20.79 21.41 -36.65
CA VAL A 896 20.63 22.83 -36.32
C VAL A 896 19.23 23.05 -35.78
N ASN A 897 19.11 23.82 -34.71
CA ASN A 897 17.81 24.23 -34.19
C ASN A 897 17.04 24.98 -35.30
N ASN A 898 15.72 24.78 -35.37
CA ASN A 898 14.87 25.23 -36.47
C ASN A 898 15.27 24.69 -37.86
N GLY A 899 15.87 23.49 -37.91
CA GLY A 899 16.29 22.83 -39.15
C GLY A 899 15.16 22.16 -39.94
N GLY A 900 14.06 21.82 -39.26
CA GLY A 900 12.86 21.18 -39.84
C GLY A 900 13.02 19.70 -40.17
N VAL A 901 14.07 19.05 -39.65
CA VAL A 901 14.35 17.63 -39.84
C VAL A 901 13.90 16.90 -38.58
N PHE A 902 13.13 15.83 -38.74
CA PHE A 902 12.59 15.04 -37.65
C PHE A 902 13.10 13.60 -37.76
N ASN A 903 13.48 13.01 -36.63
CA ASN A 903 14.00 11.67 -36.51
C ASN A 903 12.99 10.74 -35.83
N PRO A 904 13.02 9.44 -36.15
CA PRO A 904 12.38 8.44 -35.32
C PRO A 904 12.97 8.41 -33.91
N ILE A 905 12.11 8.33 -32.90
CA ILE A 905 12.53 8.20 -31.49
C ILE A 905 13.03 6.78 -31.27
N ARG A 906 14.19 6.62 -30.62
CA ARG A 906 14.86 5.33 -30.44
C ARG A 906 15.36 5.13 -29.02
N PHE A 907 15.45 3.88 -28.59
CA PHE A 907 16.20 3.48 -27.40
C PHE A 907 17.27 2.45 -27.76
N ALA A 908 18.40 2.54 -27.07
CA ALA A 908 19.43 1.50 -27.12
C ALA A 908 18.94 0.25 -26.40
N LEU A 909 19.34 -0.91 -26.93
CA LEU A 909 19.07 -2.24 -26.36
C LEU A 909 20.35 -2.96 -25.97
N ASN A 910 21.46 -2.69 -26.67
CA ASN A 910 22.77 -3.15 -26.26
C ASN A 910 23.86 -2.27 -26.90
N LYS A 911 25.04 -2.20 -26.27
CA LYS A 911 26.23 -1.57 -26.87
C LYS A 911 26.85 -2.50 -27.91
N GLU A 912 27.80 -2.00 -28.69
CA GLU A 912 28.67 -2.89 -29.48
C GLU A 912 29.47 -3.77 -28.51
N MET A 913 29.53 -5.06 -28.80
CA MET A 913 30.17 -6.06 -27.95
C MET A 913 30.97 -7.06 -28.78
N ILE A 914 31.89 -7.77 -28.12
CA ILE A 914 32.67 -8.85 -28.74
C ILE A 914 32.37 -10.13 -27.97
N ARG A 915 31.89 -11.15 -28.69
CA ARG A 915 31.66 -12.48 -28.13
C ARG A 915 33.01 -13.17 -27.88
N PRO A 916 33.38 -13.54 -26.63
CA PRO A 916 34.77 -13.92 -26.32
C PRO A 916 35.24 -15.24 -26.95
N ASP A 917 34.38 -16.26 -26.98
CA ASP A 917 34.69 -17.59 -27.52
C ASP A 917 34.94 -17.63 -29.04
N THR A 918 34.31 -16.72 -29.79
CA THR A 918 34.30 -16.69 -31.26
C THR A 918 35.00 -15.45 -31.85
N ASN A 919 35.23 -14.41 -31.05
CA ASN A 919 35.63 -13.06 -31.48
C ASN A 919 34.66 -12.41 -32.48
N GLU A 920 33.39 -12.82 -32.49
CA GLU A 920 32.36 -12.17 -33.28
C GLU A 920 32.05 -10.77 -32.70
N THR A 921 32.03 -9.74 -33.56
CA THR A 921 31.59 -8.40 -33.17
C THR A 921 30.08 -8.28 -33.35
N LEU A 922 29.37 -8.11 -32.25
CA LEU A 922 27.94 -7.82 -32.21
C LEU A 922 27.74 -6.30 -32.27
N PRO A 923 27.00 -5.78 -33.26
CA PRO A 923 26.87 -4.34 -33.47
C PRO A 923 26.02 -3.69 -32.37
N PHE A 924 26.16 -2.35 -32.22
CA PHE A 924 25.26 -1.54 -31.41
C PHE A 924 23.79 -1.78 -31.77
N GLU A 925 22.98 -2.21 -30.79
CA GLU A 925 21.57 -2.53 -30.99
C GLU A 925 20.67 -1.43 -30.42
N TYR A 926 19.66 -1.04 -31.20
CA TYR A 926 18.61 -0.12 -30.79
C TYR A 926 17.31 -0.44 -31.53
N TYR A 927 16.20 0.08 -31.02
CA TYR A 927 14.91 -0.02 -31.70
C TYR A 927 14.19 1.33 -31.74
N GLU A 928 13.25 1.44 -32.68
CA GLU A 928 12.41 2.62 -32.81
C GLU A 928 11.25 2.54 -31.83
N THR A 929 11.39 3.26 -30.72
CA THR A 929 10.34 3.44 -29.72
C THR A 929 9.32 4.51 -30.15
N GLY A 930 9.54 5.27 -31.24
CA GLY A 930 8.56 6.22 -31.76
C GLY A 930 7.36 5.60 -32.48
N LYS A 931 7.38 4.30 -32.79
CA LYS A 931 6.28 3.63 -33.51
C LYS A 931 5.03 3.55 -32.64
N LEU A 932 3.89 3.93 -33.22
CA LEU A 932 2.60 3.93 -32.55
C LEU A 932 1.79 2.71 -32.93
N ARG A 933 1.23 2.03 -31.94
CA ARG A 933 0.45 0.81 -32.11
C ARG A 933 -1.04 1.11 -32.17
N PHE A 934 -1.70 0.71 -33.25
CA PHE A 934 -3.16 0.74 -33.34
C PHE A 934 -3.77 -0.35 -32.45
N GLY A 935 -4.76 -0.01 -31.62
CA GLY A 935 -5.49 -1.00 -30.84
C GLY A 935 -6.41 -0.40 -29.79
N ASN A 936 -7.22 -1.25 -29.17
CA ASN A 936 -8.15 -0.85 -28.12
C ASN A 936 -7.44 -0.88 -26.75
N SER A 937 -7.34 0.26 -26.06
CA SER A 937 -6.70 0.31 -24.73
C SER A 937 -7.65 0.19 -23.54
N ASN A 938 -8.93 -0.13 -23.78
CA ASN A 938 -9.91 -0.41 -22.75
C ASN A 938 -9.74 -1.83 -22.19
N PRO A 939 -9.37 -2.02 -20.90
CA PRO A 939 -9.16 -3.35 -20.33
C PRO A 939 -10.39 -4.27 -20.33
N GLU A 940 -11.59 -3.69 -20.40
CA GLU A 940 -12.85 -4.44 -20.46
C GLU A 940 -13.19 -4.94 -21.88
N ALA A 941 -12.44 -4.48 -22.90
CA ALA A 941 -12.66 -4.89 -24.29
C ALA A 941 -12.08 -6.28 -24.55
N LYS A 942 -12.74 -7.05 -25.40
CA LYS A 942 -12.28 -8.39 -25.80
C LYS A 942 -10.96 -8.34 -26.56
N GLU A 943 -10.80 -7.30 -27.36
CA GLU A 943 -9.63 -6.97 -28.17
C GLU A 943 -8.65 -6.02 -27.46
N TYR A 944 -8.73 -5.91 -26.13
CA TYR A 944 -7.81 -5.11 -25.33
C TYR A 944 -6.35 -5.43 -25.66
N ASP A 945 -5.58 -4.38 -25.86
CA ASP A 945 -4.14 -4.41 -26.04
C ASP A 945 -3.51 -3.32 -25.17
N SER A 946 -2.80 -3.74 -24.12
CA SER A 946 -2.16 -2.83 -23.19
C SER A 946 -1.08 -1.97 -23.84
N LEU A 947 -0.55 -2.37 -25.01
CA LEU A 947 0.44 -1.62 -25.78
C LEU A 947 -0.17 -0.66 -26.80
N ALA A 948 -1.50 -0.61 -26.95
CA ALA A 948 -2.13 0.27 -27.94
C ALA A 948 -1.86 1.74 -27.61
N ASP A 949 -1.36 2.52 -28.57
CA ASP A 949 -1.12 3.95 -28.38
C ASP A 949 -2.27 4.80 -28.93
N TYR A 950 -2.97 4.31 -29.96
CA TYR A 950 -4.05 5.07 -30.59
C TYR A 950 -5.17 4.17 -31.11
N TYR A 951 -6.35 4.78 -31.21
CA TYR A 951 -7.53 4.19 -31.82
C TYR A 951 -8.13 5.15 -32.84
N TYR A 952 -8.75 4.58 -33.86
CA TYR A 952 -9.41 5.34 -34.90
C TYR A 952 -10.76 4.71 -35.25
N ASP A 953 -11.83 5.45 -34.96
CA ASP A 953 -13.19 5.11 -35.31
C ASP A 953 -13.59 5.81 -36.62
N GLU A 954 -13.51 5.05 -37.71
CA GLU A 954 -13.91 5.50 -39.05
C GLU A 954 -15.39 5.91 -39.16
N GLN A 955 -16.26 5.30 -38.35
CA GLN A 955 -17.71 5.48 -38.48
C GLN A 955 -18.17 6.79 -37.85
N ASN A 956 -17.60 7.13 -36.70
CA ASN A 956 -17.95 8.33 -35.95
C ASN A 956 -16.96 9.48 -36.16
N GLY A 957 -15.87 9.25 -36.88
CA GLY A 957 -14.87 10.27 -37.18
C GLY A 957 -14.07 10.69 -35.94
N VAL A 958 -13.83 9.76 -35.02
CA VAL A 958 -13.11 10.01 -33.77
C VAL A 958 -11.73 9.37 -33.85
N PHE A 959 -10.72 10.17 -33.56
CA PHE A 959 -9.33 9.71 -33.44
C PHE A 959 -8.83 10.00 -32.03
N GLU A 960 -8.25 9.01 -31.36
CA GLU A 960 -7.70 9.14 -30.01
C GLU A 960 -6.28 8.61 -29.94
N ILE A 961 -5.40 9.31 -29.24
CA ILE A 961 -4.04 8.87 -28.93
C ILE A 961 -3.72 9.12 -27.45
N ARG A 962 -2.97 8.20 -26.86
CA ARG A 962 -2.28 8.37 -25.58
C ARG A 962 -0.78 8.32 -25.82
N ILE A 963 -0.05 9.27 -25.26
CA ILE A 963 1.39 9.44 -25.46
C ILE A 963 2.08 9.36 -24.09
N PRO A 964 2.96 8.36 -23.86
CA PRO A 964 3.80 8.32 -22.68
C PRO A 964 4.61 9.61 -22.53
N TRP A 965 4.65 10.18 -21.33
CA TRP A 965 5.35 11.44 -21.05
C TRP A 965 6.82 11.43 -21.52
N LEU A 966 7.52 10.31 -21.31
CA LEU A 966 8.93 10.18 -21.67
C LEU A 966 9.18 10.28 -23.20
N LEU A 967 8.22 9.90 -24.04
CA LEU A 967 8.34 10.06 -25.50
C LEU A 967 8.35 11.53 -25.94
N LEU A 968 7.87 12.44 -25.08
CA LEU A 968 7.90 13.89 -25.29
C LEU A 968 9.10 14.56 -24.60
N ASN A 969 10.08 13.78 -24.14
CA ASN A 969 11.20 14.22 -23.30
C ASN A 969 10.74 14.97 -22.02
N VAL A 970 9.54 14.67 -21.52
CA VAL A 970 9.06 15.15 -20.21
C VAL A 970 9.67 14.25 -19.15
N LYS A 971 10.60 14.81 -18.37
CA LYS A 971 11.37 14.11 -17.33
C LYS A 971 10.56 13.89 -16.06
N ASP A 972 9.69 14.84 -15.73
CA ASP A 972 8.74 14.75 -14.62
C ASP A 972 7.50 15.62 -14.92
N PRO A 973 6.37 15.00 -15.29
CA PRO A 973 5.14 15.74 -15.55
C PRO A 973 4.54 16.34 -14.28
N SER A 974 4.87 15.82 -13.09
CA SER A 974 4.33 16.28 -11.81
C SER A 974 4.86 17.65 -11.39
N THR A 975 6.06 18.02 -11.86
CA THR A 975 6.70 19.32 -11.59
C THR A 975 6.82 20.22 -12.81
N LEU A 976 6.34 19.77 -13.98
CA LEU A 976 6.48 20.43 -15.29
C LEU A 976 7.94 20.50 -15.77
N LEU A 977 8.68 19.39 -15.65
CA LEU A 977 10.09 19.31 -16.03
C LEU A 977 10.26 18.54 -17.35
N ALA A 978 10.92 19.15 -18.33
CA ALA A 978 11.31 18.53 -19.59
C ALA A 978 12.83 18.64 -19.83
N ALA A 979 13.33 17.94 -20.84
CA ALA A 979 14.73 18.08 -21.27
C ALA A 979 15.02 19.51 -21.80
N GLY A 980 16.23 19.99 -21.55
CA GLY A 980 16.72 21.28 -22.03
C GLY A 980 17.50 21.18 -23.34
N ASP A 981 18.31 22.21 -23.63
CA ASP A 981 19.20 22.22 -24.82
C ASP A 981 20.43 21.31 -24.63
N LEU A 982 20.31 20.08 -25.14
CA LEU A 982 21.33 19.03 -25.06
C LEU A 982 22.66 19.44 -25.71
N PHE A 983 22.63 20.13 -26.85
CA PHE A 983 23.84 20.55 -27.57
C PHE A 983 24.55 21.74 -26.90
N LYS A 984 23.87 22.44 -25.99
CA LYS A 984 24.44 23.54 -25.20
C LYS A 984 24.92 23.11 -23.82
N VAL A 985 24.14 22.27 -23.11
CA VAL A 985 24.38 21.93 -21.69
C VAL A 985 24.78 20.46 -21.50
N GLY A 986 24.24 19.55 -22.31
CA GLY A 986 24.47 18.11 -22.23
C GLY A 986 23.27 17.31 -21.73
N MET A 987 23.47 16.04 -21.36
CA MET A 987 22.39 15.14 -20.91
C MET A 987 21.61 15.66 -19.69
N ASN A 988 22.25 16.48 -18.85
CA ASN A 988 21.62 17.06 -17.66
C ASN A 988 20.89 18.38 -17.98
N ALA A 989 20.69 18.71 -19.25
CA ALA A 989 19.92 19.88 -19.63
C ALA A 989 18.46 19.70 -19.22
N GLU A 990 17.91 20.68 -18.51
CA GLU A 990 16.53 20.65 -18.02
C GLU A 990 15.87 22.00 -18.28
N GLU A 991 14.57 21.97 -18.54
CA GLU A 991 13.74 23.15 -18.76
C GLU A 991 12.42 22.98 -18.00
N THR A 992 12.04 23.99 -17.21
CA THR A 992 10.69 24.02 -16.62
C THR A 992 9.70 24.58 -17.64
N ILE A 993 8.75 23.75 -18.05
CA ILE A 993 7.75 24.12 -19.04
C ILE A 993 6.51 24.74 -18.37
N LYS A 994 5.73 25.50 -19.14
CA LYS A 994 4.43 26.04 -18.68
C LYS A 994 3.25 25.14 -19.05
N GLY A 995 3.50 24.18 -19.94
CA GLY A 995 2.51 23.36 -20.60
C GLY A 995 3.05 22.90 -21.95
N ILE A 996 2.20 22.31 -22.78
CA ILE A 996 2.56 21.80 -24.12
C ILE A 996 1.68 22.50 -25.15
N GLY A 997 2.28 23.17 -26.13
CA GLY A 997 1.56 23.68 -27.29
C GLY A 997 1.08 22.51 -28.15
N VAL A 998 -0.21 22.48 -28.50
CA VAL A 998 -0.78 21.39 -29.31
C VAL A 998 -1.49 21.98 -30.53
N SER A 999 -1.23 21.41 -31.70
CA SER A 999 -1.98 21.71 -32.92
C SER A 999 -2.14 20.46 -33.77
N ALA A 1000 -3.11 20.50 -34.68
CA ALA A 1000 -3.43 19.39 -35.55
C ALA A 1000 -3.53 19.84 -37.01
N ALA A 1001 -3.25 18.91 -37.93
CA ALA A 1001 -3.54 19.07 -39.34
C ALA A 1001 -4.23 17.82 -39.90
N LEU A 1002 -5.07 18.03 -40.90
CA LEU A 1002 -5.68 16.98 -41.71
C LEU A 1002 -5.31 17.25 -43.16
N ILE A 1003 -4.49 16.37 -43.74
CA ILE A 1003 -4.08 16.45 -45.14
C ILE A 1003 -5.05 15.61 -45.96
N GLU A 1004 -5.72 16.24 -46.93
CA GLU A 1004 -6.65 15.61 -47.86
C GLU A 1004 -5.90 14.99 -49.07
N ASP A 1005 -6.50 14.01 -49.75
CA ASP A 1005 -5.95 13.37 -50.96
C ASP A 1005 -5.59 14.37 -52.08
N ASP A 1006 -6.33 15.48 -52.19
CA ASP A 1006 -6.09 16.52 -53.19
C ASP A 1006 -4.96 17.50 -52.80
N GLY A 1007 -4.33 17.28 -51.64
CA GLY A 1007 -3.28 18.10 -51.07
C GLY A 1007 -3.77 19.30 -50.26
N THR A 1008 -5.09 19.46 -50.07
CA THR A 1008 -5.65 20.48 -49.18
C THR A 1008 -5.30 20.17 -47.73
N ILE A 1009 -4.96 21.21 -46.96
CA ILE A 1009 -4.59 21.06 -45.53
C ILE A 1009 -5.56 21.88 -44.69
N GLN A 1010 -6.26 21.19 -43.77
CA GLN A 1010 -7.04 21.82 -42.70
C GLN A 1010 -6.22 21.78 -41.42
N THR A 1011 -6.30 22.81 -40.57
CA THR A 1011 -5.53 22.87 -39.32
C THR A 1011 -6.38 23.32 -38.14
N LEU A 1012 -6.02 22.86 -36.95
CA LEU A 1012 -6.48 23.38 -35.67
C LEU A 1012 -5.26 23.88 -34.87
N PRO A 1013 -5.15 25.19 -34.60
CA PRO A 1013 -6.07 26.24 -34.99
C PRO A 1013 -5.98 26.55 -36.49
N LYS A 1014 -6.98 27.26 -37.01
CA LYS A 1014 -7.07 27.57 -38.44
C LYS A 1014 -5.87 28.40 -38.92
N SER A 1015 -5.17 27.88 -39.93
CA SER A 1015 -4.01 28.53 -40.53
C SER A 1015 -4.41 29.62 -41.53
N SER A 1016 -3.51 30.58 -41.75
CA SER A 1016 -3.63 31.61 -42.78
C SER A 1016 -2.47 31.44 -43.77
N ASN A 1017 -2.78 31.06 -45.02
CA ASN A 1017 -1.78 30.74 -46.04
C ASN A 1017 -0.77 29.64 -45.61
N GLY A 1018 -1.24 28.59 -44.92
CA GLY A 1018 -0.40 27.49 -44.44
C GLY A 1018 0.44 27.83 -43.19
N VAL A 1019 0.21 29.00 -42.58
CA VAL A 1019 0.89 29.42 -41.35
C VAL A 1019 -0.09 29.39 -40.17
N ILE A 1020 0.18 28.56 -39.17
CA ILE A 1020 -0.49 28.54 -37.87
C ILE A 1020 0.14 29.66 -37.02
N LYS A 1021 -0.68 30.64 -36.61
CA LYS A 1021 -0.18 31.83 -35.92
C LYS A 1021 -0.04 31.64 -34.42
N ASN A 1022 -1.12 31.21 -33.76
CA ASN A 1022 -1.22 31.09 -32.32
C ASN A 1022 -1.49 29.63 -31.99
N VAL A 1023 -0.56 28.94 -31.33
CA VAL A 1023 -0.79 27.58 -30.84
C VAL A 1023 -1.16 27.70 -29.36
N GLU A 1024 -2.34 27.22 -28.99
CA GLU A 1024 -2.80 27.19 -27.60
C GLU A 1024 -1.97 26.17 -26.81
N THR A 1025 -1.64 26.55 -25.57
CA THR A 1025 -0.86 25.73 -24.66
C THR A 1025 -1.79 24.96 -23.73
N TYR A 1026 -1.73 23.64 -23.77
CA TYR A 1026 -2.35 22.80 -22.76
C TYR A 1026 -1.54 22.88 -21.46
N THR A 1027 -2.21 23.26 -20.37
CA THR A 1027 -1.58 23.42 -19.04
C THR A 1027 -2.26 22.52 -18.02
N TRP A 1028 -1.51 22.11 -17.00
CA TRP A 1028 -2.04 21.29 -15.90
C TRP A 1028 -1.42 21.70 -14.56
N ALA A 1029 -2.09 21.31 -13.48
CA ALA A 1029 -1.61 21.56 -12.12
C ALA A 1029 -0.46 20.62 -11.78
N LYS A 1030 0.55 21.13 -11.08
CA LYS A 1030 1.58 20.30 -10.44
C LYS A 1030 0.95 19.39 -9.39
N TRP A 1031 1.54 18.23 -9.14
CA TRP A 1031 1.10 17.33 -8.08
C TRP A 1031 2.27 16.78 -7.26
N ASN A 1032 1.99 16.49 -5.99
CA ASN A 1032 2.86 15.72 -5.11
C ASN A 1032 2.16 14.45 -4.59
N GLU A 1033 0.89 14.27 -4.92
CA GLU A 1033 0.12 13.06 -4.61
C GLU A 1033 -0.48 12.58 -5.92
N PRO A 1034 0.05 11.51 -6.53
CA PRO A 1034 -0.51 10.98 -7.78
C PRO A 1034 -1.88 10.35 -7.53
N GLN A 1035 -2.79 10.49 -8.49
CA GLN A 1035 -4.01 9.71 -8.49
C GLN A 1035 -3.77 8.36 -9.16
N TYR A 1036 -4.37 7.29 -8.63
CA TYR A 1036 -4.24 5.96 -9.19
C TYR A 1036 -5.41 5.07 -8.79
N ILE A 1037 -5.60 4.00 -9.55
CA ILE A 1037 -6.56 2.93 -9.25
C ILE A 1037 -5.82 1.60 -9.40
N GLU A 1038 -5.95 0.72 -8.40
CA GLU A 1038 -5.43 -0.64 -8.54
C GLU A 1038 -6.25 -1.45 -9.55
N ARG A 1039 -5.56 -2.12 -10.47
CA ARG A 1039 -6.19 -3.03 -11.44
C ARG A 1039 -5.38 -4.31 -11.57
N LEU A 1040 -6.05 -5.45 -11.64
CA LEU A 1040 -5.40 -6.71 -11.98
C LEU A 1040 -5.16 -6.76 -13.49
N LYS A 1041 -3.94 -7.11 -13.90
CA LYS A 1041 -3.59 -7.27 -15.31
C LYS A 1041 -4.15 -8.57 -15.87
N GLN A 1042 -4.25 -8.68 -17.20
CA GLN A 1042 -4.67 -9.93 -17.85
C GLN A 1042 -3.79 -11.13 -17.46
N SER A 1043 -2.53 -10.89 -17.10
CA SER A 1043 -1.58 -11.91 -16.63
C SER A 1043 -2.01 -12.56 -15.31
N TYR A 1044 -2.69 -11.85 -14.42
CA TYR A 1044 -3.19 -12.37 -13.15
C TYR A 1044 -4.10 -13.58 -13.35
N ASP A 1045 -5.11 -13.49 -14.23
CA ASP A 1045 -6.06 -14.58 -14.42
C ASP A 1045 -5.43 -15.81 -15.09
N MET A 1046 -4.40 -15.60 -15.91
CA MET A 1046 -3.65 -16.69 -16.53
C MET A 1046 -2.82 -17.46 -15.49
N ILE A 1047 -2.12 -16.73 -14.62
CA ILE A 1047 -1.36 -17.32 -13.51
C ILE A 1047 -2.30 -17.98 -12.49
N LYS A 1048 -3.41 -17.33 -12.15
CA LYS A 1048 -4.45 -17.92 -11.30
C LYS A 1048 -4.92 -19.28 -11.81
N LYS A 1049 -5.18 -19.36 -13.12
CA LYS A 1049 -5.56 -20.63 -13.77
C LYS A 1049 -4.45 -21.66 -13.67
N ARG A 1050 -3.19 -21.26 -13.92
CA ARG A 1050 -2.05 -22.18 -13.87
C ARG A 1050 -1.75 -22.70 -12.46
N PHE A 1051 -1.74 -21.81 -11.47
CA PHE A 1051 -1.51 -22.17 -10.06
C PHE A 1051 -2.64 -23.02 -9.47
N GLY A 1052 -3.85 -22.90 -10.01
CA GLY A 1052 -4.99 -23.76 -9.66
C GLY A 1052 -4.90 -25.21 -10.16
N ILE A 1053 -3.90 -25.55 -10.98
CA ILE A 1053 -3.64 -26.93 -11.43
C ILE A 1053 -2.73 -27.63 -10.41
N GLU A 1054 -3.06 -28.87 -10.04
CA GLU A 1054 -2.22 -29.70 -9.18
C GLU A 1054 -0.99 -30.17 -9.96
N ASP A 1055 0.20 -29.86 -9.46
CA ASP A 1055 1.47 -30.27 -10.06
C ASP A 1055 1.83 -31.68 -9.58
N LYS A 1056 2.48 -32.46 -10.45
CA LYS A 1056 2.77 -33.88 -10.22
C LYS A 1056 4.08 -34.13 -9.47
#